data_AF-A0A2D8UR44-F1
#
_entry.id   AF-A0A2D8UR44-F1
#
_cell.length_a   1.000
_cell.length_b   1.000
_cell.length_c   1.000
_cell.angle_alpha   90.00
_cell.angle_beta   90.00
_cell.angle_gamma   90.00
#
_symmetry.space_group_name_H-M   'P 1'
#
loop_
_entity.id
_entity.type
_entity.pdbx_description
1 polymer ?
#
loop_
_entity_poly.entity_id
_entity_poly.type
_entity_poly.pdbx_seq_one_letter_code
_entity_poly.pdbx_strand_id
1 'polypeptide(L)'
;MYFFIDPANLTTQSDTEAYGPISIIDNPDGSQSSVDPSQKFNVTSYFSLINEAKAFACVDGQLIVQQSNVDNSLVNIIIKPCSILDVPIEVEYYIYRGILKSSLIDEQNNSILPQGTGVNDLINRIWQDPPSDASYGTLGYDDGELNSNVNIEDVFNFLIPGIDSVYIMEGEWLGMFSNIHKIGFEVILKSDNFLVNLNYVRSSGYVIDVTNLSGINERVKREEILNFLDPAALYGMHFNEGVKYYDINASNNTQTTSTNASNNKFLYTKLIEKFYSKNKIYIDIRSEKGYSYNFYQNYKVSGTDSNNIQIRTQSGNSSLNAQEYQTNQWPILILTAIHASGNENSLKLSLRIDDNISPILYTKTNLNKDVRNVANTSSTNVGSRYFKTNQLIGNETNSDHTTWTNVFRILFPNTQSGTSRAYISNYVRLHYYRTKHNFNNANNSVLENIHYYDSAFCSIDIPQFSLPDNLDVGSVESTNPIYVREPLHYDANHPNYDANYNLEGTGNFELNMINGAYWGDSLVLMYARIEYENTAKTSEKEYLNTYDQQLSSFEQNYSYRLFRDRLKFLCREYNITGNNNTTKIPSINFFRSNDLADSGKNYKENCMLLGLTIDEMISIKADTQLSDNHQRFIHLEPLAGNPQEDNNNNRYFSYTVRLQGFDSNQHADIVTPQYNSNDIIVYSRDNQFFSSYAFAENEDITALQDGTILDHRIEFRVYHDGIVKITDNLDLALALAYDQNRIHYVYYDANDNTSEMQGISENAAGTENGFELVMADKMRRKRYSRTAIDYPEAEFPNLNTLTFIDNYQLYGITNVSAGNTYSNERGDILAKPASNVGFRWYRNQKWEYENEVAKCFLVKFISNRNPDQGNPITLLEFTNINPNINLRYHQTMRLYPSLEVAAAMIGALIMFNNNVQCTGFAYVDASCYPSALHVNGESIDTSYQGTTELNVSFINALRAFGFSYFRIGVTGHNTSDSIYNHTDFNNIRRDIFRRDSSGTLHSTHLHSEQVTLKNGDRVI
;
A
#
# COMPACT_ATOMS: atom_id res chain seq x y z
N MET A 1 -14.79 -13.93 -22.16
CA MET A 1 -16.21 -13.67 -21.86
C MET A 1 -17.10 -13.94 -23.07
N TYR A 2 -18.25 -14.57 -22.83
CA TYR A 2 -19.30 -14.86 -23.80
C TYR A 2 -20.58 -14.03 -23.55
N PHE A 3 -21.35 -13.76 -24.58
CA PHE A 3 -22.61 -13.03 -24.49
C PHE A 3 -23.74 -13.94 -24.00
N PHE A 4 -24.49 -13.51 -22.98
CA PHE A 4 -25.40 -14.35 -22.19
C PHE A 4 -26.56 -15.05 -22.95
N ILE A 5 -26.87 -14.63 -24.18
CA ILE A 5 -28.04 -15.11 -24.95
C ILE A 5 -27.72 -15.16 -26.45
N ASP A 6 -28.46 -15.95 -27.21
CA ASP A 6 -28.48 -15.85 -28.68
C ASP A 6 -28.90 -14.42 -29.14
N PRO A 7 -27.98 -13.63 -29.73
CA PRO A 7 -28.26 -12.24 -30.10
C PRO A 7 -29.34 -12.08 -31.17
N ALA A 8 -29.61 -13.14 -31.97
CA ALA A 8 -30.63 -13.09 -33.01
C ALA A 8 -32.06 -13.03 -32.44
N ASN A 9 -32.27 -13.55 -31.23
CA ASN A 9 -33.57 -13.58 -30.57
C ASN A 9 -33.74 -12.47 -29.52
N LEU A 10 -32.67 -11.73 -29.18
CA LEU A 10 -32.72 -10.61 -28.25
C LEU A 10 -33.38 -9.38 -28.91
N THR A 11 -34.49 -8.93 -28.33
CA THR A 11 -35.22 -7.74 -28.74
C THR A 11 -34.57 -6.47 -28.19
N THR A 12 -34.99 -5.30 -28.70
CA THR A 12 -34.55 -4.02 -28.13
C THR A 12 -35.28 -3.78 -26.82
N GLN A 13 -34.52 -3.51 -25.77
CA GLN A 13 -35.00 -3.21 -24.42
C GLN A 13 -35.82 -1.90 -24.37
N SER A 14 -36.93 -1.89 -23.63
CA SER A 14 -37.66 -0.65 -23.30
C SER A 14 -36.96 0.16 -22.20
N ASP A 15 -37.43 1.38 -21.94
CA ASP A 15 -36.95 2.19 -20.81
C ASP A 15 -37.41 1.63 -19.45
N THR A 16 -38.63 1.09 -19.36
CA THR A 16 -39.18 0.45 -18.14
C THR A 16 -38.46 -0.84 -17.76
N GLU A 17 -37.72 -1.44 -18.69
CA GLU A 17 -36.98 -2.69 -18.52
C GLU A 17 -35.49 -2.48 -18.23
N ALA A 18 -35.01 -1.23 -18.33
CA ALA A 18 -33.59 -0.91 -18.31
C ALA A 18 -32.98 -0.88 -16.91
N TYR A 19 -31.67 -1.10 -16.84
CA TYR A 19 -30.86 -0.76 -15.66
C TYR A 19 -30.85 0.76 -15.44
N GLY A 20 -31.18 1.20 -14.23
CA GLY A 20 -31.11 2.61 -13.85
C GLY A 20 -32.31 3.13 -13.04
N PRO A 21 -32.38 4.45 -12.85
CA PRO A 21 -33.51 5.12 -12.20
C PRO A 21 -34.83 4.82 -12.92
N ILE A 22 -35.85 4.42 -12.17
CA ILE A 22 -37.18 4.10 -12.72
C ILE A 22 -38.01 5.38 -12.73
N SER A 23 -38.42 5.85 -13.91
CA SER A 23 -39.36 6.98 -14.05
C SER A 23 -40.79 6.54 -14.37
N ILE A 24 -40.97 5.29 -14.81
CA ILE A 24 -42.24 4.73 -15.25
C ILE A 24 -42.34 3.28 -14.75
N ILE A 25 -43.50 2.90 -14.21
CA ILE A 25 -43.82 1.52 -13.83
C ILE A 25 -45.01 1.05 -14.66
N ASP A 26 -44.93 -0.18 -15.17
CA ASP A 26 -46.05 -0.88 -15.79
C ASP A 26 -46.94 -1.48 -14.70
N ASN A 27 -48.21 -1.07 -14.64
CA ASN A 27 -49.20 -1.60 -13.72
C ASN A 27 -49.73 -2.97 -14.20
N PRO A 28 -50.30 -3.80 -13.30
CA PRO A 28 -50.87 -5.10 -13.68
C PRO A 28 -52.00 -5.02 -14.71
N ASP A 29 -52.68 -3.88 -14.83
CA ASP A 29 -53.73 -3.63 -15.81
C ASP A 29 -53.20 -3.15 -17.19
N GLY A 30 -51.89 -3.08 -17.35
CA GLY A 30 -51.21 -2.60 -18.56
C GLY A 30 -51.12 -1.08 -18.68
N SER A 31 -51.59 -0.31 -17.69
CA SER A 31 -51.38 1.13 -17.64
C SER A 31 -49.97 1.48 -17.14
N GLN A 32 -49.50 2.69 -17.46
CA GLN A 32 -48.20 3.19 -16.97
C GLN A 32 -48.39 4.28 -15.95
N SER A 33 -47.63 4.22 -14.86
CA SER A 33 -47.60 5.25 -13.82
C SER A 33 -46.23 5.90 -13.74
N SER A 34 -46.20 7.24 -13.71
CA SER A 34 -44.97 7.99 -13.44
C SER A 34 -44.59 7.82 -11.98
N VAL A 35 -43.31 7.55 -11.75
CA VAL A 35 -42.69 7.54 -10.42
C VAL A 35 -41.51 8.51 -10.40
N ASP A 36 -41.18 9.02 -9.22
CA ASP A 36 -40.01 9.87 -9.05
C ASP A 36 -38.74 9.02 -9.24
N PRO A 37 -37.90 9.32 -10.26
CA PRO A 37 -36.69 8.56 -10.52
C PRO A 37 -35.66 8.65 -9.39
N SER A 38 -35.85 9.53 -8.40
CA SER A 38 -35.05 9.54 -7.19
C SER A 38 -35.39 8.45 -6.17
N GLN A 39 -36.51 7.75 -6.32
CA GLN A 39 -37.02 6.85 -5.27
C GLN A 39 -36.81 5.36 -5.56
N LYS A 40 -36.71 4.98 -6.84
CA LYS A 40 -36.54 3.58 -7.25
C LYS A 40 -35.46 3.41 -8.31
N PHE A 41 -34.63 2.39 -8.13
CA PHE A 41 -33.57 2.04 -9.08
C PHE A 41 -33.67 0.55 -9.45
N ASN A 42 -33.75 0.27 -10.74
CA ASN A 42 -33.77 -1.09 -11.26
C ASN A 42 -32.34 -1.58 -11.50
N VAL A 43 -31.98 -2.72 -10.93
CA VAL A 43 -30.65 -3.34 -11.13
C VAL A 43 -30.67 -4.55 -12.07
N THR A 44 -31.86 -5.08 -12.38
CA THR A 44 -32.05 -6.19 -13.30
C THR A 44 -32.35 -5.65 -14.71
N SER A 45 -31.57 -6.03 -15.73
CA SER A 45 -31.90 -5.68 -17.12
C SER A 45 -32.90 -6.68 -17.69
N TYR A 46 -34.14 -6.25 -17.93
CA TYR A 46 -35.19 -7.10 -18.48
C TYR A 46 -35.26 -7.06 -20.00
N PHE A 47 -35.79 -8.13 -20.60
CA PHE A 47 -36.12 -8.19 -22.02
C PHE A 47 -37.38 -9.03 -22.25
N SER A 48 -38.18 -8.63 -23.23
CA SER A 48 -39.32 -9.41 -23.73
C SER A 48 -38.95 -10.11 -25.05
N LEU A 49 -38.89 -11.44 -25.07
CA LEU A 49 -38.49 -12.19 -26.28
C LEU A 49 -39.67 -12.48 -27.22
N ILE A 50 -39.38 -12.64 -28.50
CA ILE A 50 -40.38 -13.10 -29.50
C ILE A 50 -40.42 -14.63 -29.54
N ASN A 51 -39.24 -15.25 -29.58
CA ASN A 51 -39.06 -16.70 -29.55
C ASN A 51 -38.23 -17.07 -28.33
N GLU A 52 -38.39 -18.31 -27.85
CA GLU A 52 -37.46 -18.86 -26.86
C GLU A 52 -36.03 -18.78 -27.40
N ALA A 53 -35.08 -18.53 -26.51
CA ALA A 53 -33.69 -18.29 -26.89
C ALA A 53 -32.73 -19.09 -26.02
N LYS A 54 -31.61 -19.51 -26.61
CA LYS A 54 -30.55 -20.19 -25.84
C LYS A 54 -29.91 -19.22 -24.85
N ALA A 55 -29.79 -19.66 -23.60
CA ALA A 55 -28.98 -19.01 -22.58
C ALA A 55 -27.57 -19.60 -22.58
N PHE A 56 -26.54 -18.75 -22.53
CA PHE A 56 -25.14 -19.16 -22.55
C PHE A 56 -24.40 -18.69 -21.30
N ALA A 57 -23.53 -19.54 -20.78
CA ALA A 57 -22.58 -19.19 -19.73
C ALA A 57 -21.66 -18.06 -20.21
N CYS A 58 -21.69 -16.91 -19.54
CA CYS A 58 -20.85 -15.77 -19.93
C CYS A 58 -19.38 -15.94 -19.55
N VAL A 59 -19.07 -16.85 -18.61
CA VAL A 59 -17.75 -17.14 -18.06
C VAL A 59 -17.68 -18.60 -17.63
N ASP A 60 -16.46 -19.09 -17.37
CA ASP A 60 -16.24 -20.30 -16.59
C ASP A 60 -16.65 -20.05 -15.12
N GLY A 61 -17.29 -21.01 -14.48
CA GLY A 61 -17.79 -20.79 -13.12
C GLY A 61 -18.45 -22.00 -12.48
N GLN A 62 -18.90 -21.82 -11.24
CA GLN A 62 -19.86 -22.71 -10.59
C GLN A 62 -21.28 -22.19 -10.84
N LEU A 63 -22.21 -23.11 -11.06
CA LEU A 63 -23.61 -22.81 -11.34
C LEU A 63 -24.50 -23.47 -10.29
N ILE A 64 -25.54 -22.74 -9.89
CA ILE A 64 -26.72 -23.31 -9.22
C ILE A 64 -28.00 -22.85 -9.92
N VAL A 65 -29.06 -23.64 -9.79
CA VAL A 65 -30.41 -23.37 -10.29
C VAL A 65 -31.33 -23.15 -9.10
N GLN A 66 -32.22 -22.16 -9.16
CA GLN A 66 -33.19 -21.90 -8.10
C GLN A 66 -34.58 -21.64 -8.68
N GLN A 67 -35.63 -22.07 -7.97
CA GLN A 67 -37.02 -21.82 -8.36
C GLN A 67 -37.28 -20.31 -8.58
N SER A 68 -37.96 -19.95 -9.66
CA SER A 68 -38.40 -18.57 -9.86
C SER A 68 -39.74 -18.32 -9.17
N ASN A 69 -39.86 -17.20 -8.46
CA ASN A 69 -41.11 -16.74 -7.87
C ASN A 69 -42.07 -16.12 -8.91
N VAL A 70 -41.65 -16.00 -10.18
CA VAL A 70 -42.50 -15.48 -11.27
C VAL A 70 -43.55 -16.51 -11.69
N ASP A 71 -43.11 -17.75 -11.94
CA ASP A 71 -43.94 -18.85 -12.42
C ASP A 71 -43.27 -20.19 -12.11
N ASN A 72 -44.06 -21.21 -11.78
CA ASN A 72 -43.55 -22.54 -11.43
C ASN A 72 -42.84 -23.25 -12.59
N SER A 73 -43.10 -22.85 -13.84
CA SER A 73 -42.40 -23.37 -15.03
C SER A 73 -41.03 -22.74 -15.25
N LEU A 74 -40.63 -21.78 -14.42
CA LEU A 74 -39.38 -21.03 -14.56
C LEU A 74 -38.42 -21.29 -13.40
N VAL A 75 -37.13 -21.19 -13.74
CA VAL A 75 -36.02 -21.16 -12.79
C VAL A 75 -35.11 -19.97 -13.10
N ASN A 76 -34.32 -19.59 -12.10
CA ASN A 76 -33.23 -18.63 -12.23
C ASN A 76 -31.91 -19.41 -12.13
N ILE A 77 -30.94 -19.04 -12.97
CA ILE A 77 -29.59 -19.60 -12.93
C ILE A 77 -28.66 -18.56 -12.30
N ILE A 78 -27.82 -18.99 -11.38
CA ILE A 78 -26.81 -18.16 -10.73
C ILE A 78 -25.44 -18.76 -11.03
N ILE A 79 -24.54 -17.92 -11.54
CA ILE A 79 -23.16 -18.29 -11.86
C ILE A 79 -22.21 -17.51 -10.98
N LYS A 80 -21.35 -18.21 -10.24
CA LYS A 80 -20.18 -17.67 -9.55
C LYS A 80 -18.93 -17.88 -10.42
N PRO A 81 -18.26 -16.81 -10.89
CA PRO A 81 -17.08 -16.95 -11.75
C PRO A 81 -15.91 -17.61 -11.02
N CYS A 82 -15.15 -18.46 -11.72
CA CYS A 82 -13.92 -19.06 -11.17
C CYS A 82 -12.64 -18.27 -11.55
N SER A 83 -12.76 -17.29 -12.45
CA SER A 83 -11.64 -16.49 -12.94
C SER A 83 -11.99 -15.00 -12.90
N ILE A 84 -10.99 -14.19 -12.57
CA ILE A 84 -11.10 -12.73 -12.67
C ILE A 84 -11.23 -12.35 -14.15
N LEU A 85 -12.11 -11.42 -14.47
CA LEU A 85 -12.26 -10.90 -15.82
C LEU A 85 -11.07 -10.02 -16.21
N ASP A 86 -10.79 -9.91 -17.50
CA ASP A 86 -9.82 -8.96 -18.06
C ASP A 86 -10.35 -7.50 -18.07
N VAL A 87 -11.13 -7.11 -17.07
CA VAL A 87 -11.68 -5.75 -16.88
C VAL A 87 -11.52 -5.28 -15.42
N PRO A 88 -11.59 -3.96 -15.14
CA PRO A 88 -11.24 -3.37 -13.84
C PRO A 88 -12.21 -3.61 -12.67
N ILE A 89 -12.98 -4.70 -12.71
CA ILE A 89 -14.08 -4.94 -11.79
C ILE A 89 -14.13 -6.41 -11.39
N GLU A 90 -14.56 -6.66 -10.15
CA GLU A 90 -14.77 -8.00 -9.62
C GLU A 90 -16.26 -8.29 -9.58
N VAL A 91 -16.69 -9.22 -10.44
CA VAL A 91 -18.06 -9.74 -10.45
C VAL A 91 -18.13 -10.91 -9.49
N GLU A 92 -19.09 -10.87 -8.57
CA GLU A 92 -19.37 -11.97 -7.65
C GLU A 92 -20.34 -12.98 -8.27
N TYR A 93 -21.43 -12.49 -8.89
CA TYR A 93 -22.42 -13.35 -9.52
C TYR A 93 -22.98 -12.79 -10.82
N TYR A 94 -23.34 -13.69 -11.72
CA TYR A 94 -24.26 -13.43 -12.82
C TYR A 94 -25.59 -14.15 -12.55
N ILE A 95 -26.70 -13.45 -12.69
CA ILE A 95 -28.03 -14.05 -12.52
C ILE A 95 -28.81 -13.96 -13.84
N TYR A 96 -29.29 -15.12 -14.28
CA TYR A 96 -30.15 -15.29 -15.45
C TYR A 96 -31.54 -15.58 -14.93
N ARG A 97 -32.50 -14.72 -15.23
CA ARG A 97 -33.88 -14.85 -14.75
C ARG A 97 -34.81 -15.27 -15.89
N GLY A 98 -35.72 -16.19 -15.60
CA GLY A 98 -36.74 -16.64 -16.57
C GLY A 98 -36.27 -17.74 -17.53
N ILE A 99 -35.50 -18.72 -17.03
CA ILE A 99 -35.14 -19.93 -17.76
C ILE A 99 -36.27 -20.96 -17.62
N LEU A 100 -36.62 -21.64 -18.70
CA LEU A 100 -37.60 -22.73 -18.70
C LEU A 100 -37.08 -23.89 -17.85
N LYS A 101 -37.80 -24.21 -16.78
CA LYS A 101 -37.49 -25.34 -15.89
C LYS A 101 -37.39 -26.65 -16.66
N SER A 102 -38.29 -26.87 -17.62
CA SER A 102 -38.33 -28.06 -18.49
C SER A 102 -37.08 -28.23 -19.35
N SER A 103 -36.23 -27.21 -19.48
CA SER A 103 -34.95 -27.33 -20.17
C SER A 103 -33.82 -27.90 -19.30
N LEU A 104 -34.07 -28.11 -18.00
CA LEU A 104 -33.07 -28.51 -16.99
C LEU A 104 -33.53 -29.65 -16.07
N ILE A 105 -34.80 -29.68 -15.69
CA ILE A 105 -35.35 -30.57 -14.66
C ILE A 105 -36.45 -31.46 -15.26
N ASP A 106 -36.40 -32.75 -14.93
CA ASP A 106 -37.48 -33.70 -15.16
C ASP A 106 -38.35 -33.80 -13.90
N GLU A 107 -39.41 -32.99 -13.87
CA GLU A 107 -40.35 -32.92 -12.73
C GLU A 107 -41.06 -34.25 -12.46
N GLN A 108 -41.17 -35.14 -13.45
CA GLN A 108 -41.86 -36.43 -13.25
C GLN A 108 -41.04 -37.38 -12.38
N ASN A 109 -39.71 -37.27 -12.46
CA ASN A 109 -38.76 -38.14 -11.80
C ASN A 109 -37.98 -37.45 -10.67
N ASN A 110 -38.26 -36.17 -10.39
CA ASN A 110 -37.50 -35.33 -9.44
C ASN A 110 -35.98 -35.36 -9.71
N SER A 111 -35.61 -35.37 -10.99
CA SER A 111 -34.23 -35.55 -11.42
C SER A 111 -33.79 -34.44 -12.37
N ILE A 112 -32.49 -34.35 -12.61
CA ILE A 112 -31.96 -33.60 -13.76
C ILE A 112 -32.51 -34.19 -15.07
N LEU A 113 -32.70 -33.36 -16.09
CA LEU A 113 -33.20 -33.79 -17.39
C LEU A 113 -32.25 -34.88 -17.97
N PRO A 114 -32.76 -35.99 -18.53
CA PRO A 114 -31.91 -37.03 -19.10
C PRO A 114 -31.23 -36.57 -20.41
N GLN A 115 -30.09 -37.20 -20.75
CA GLN A 115 -29.39 -36.96 -22.01
C GLN A 115 -30.28 -37.25 -23.23
N GLY A 116 -30.20 -36.42 -24.27
CA GLY A 116 -30.97 -36.63 -25.49
C GLY A 116 -30.65 -35.65 -26.62
N THR A 117 -31.18 -35.91 -27.81
CA THR A 117 -31.09 -34.96 -28.93
C THR A 117 -31.91 -33.70 -28.66
N GLY A 118 -31.31 -32.53 -28.82
CA GLY A 118 -31.95 -31.24 -28.56
C GLY A 118 -31.90 -30.78 -27.11
N VAL A 119 -31.22 -31.54 -26.25
CA VAL A 119 -30.89 -31.16 -24.87
C VAL A 119 -29.70 -30.22 -24.86
N ASN A 120 -29.63 -29.35 -23.85
CA ASN A 120 -28.58 -28.34 -23.72
C ASN A 120 -27.19 -28.96 -23.45
N ASP A 121 -26.14 -28.16 -23.67
CA ASP A 121 -24.75 -28.62 -23.58
C ASP A 121 -24.38 -29.02 -22.14
N LEU A 122 -24.87 -28.27 -21.15
CA LEU A 122 -24.67 -28.55 -19.72
C LEU A 122 -25.17 -29.95 -19.34
N ILE A 123 -26.42 -30.26 -19.65
CA ILE A 123 -27.02 -31.57 -19.35
C ILE A 123 -26.28 -32.67 -20.10
N ASN A 124 -25.96 -32.45 -21.38
CA ASN A 124 -25.18 -33.43 -22.15
C ASN A 124 -23.81 -33.70 -21.52
N ARG A 125 -23.13 -32.68 -20.99
CA ARG A 125 -21.84 -32.82 -20.31
C ARG A 125 -21.97 -33.52 -18.96
N ILE A 126 -22.97 -33.17 -18.14
CA ILE A 126 -23.21 -33.86 -16.86
C ILE A 126 -23.38 -35.36 -17.10
N TRP A 127 -24.09 -35.78 -18.16
CA TRP A 127 -24.27 -37.20 -18.47
C TRP A 127 -23.10 -37.86 -19.20
N GLN A 128 -22.06 -37.12 -19.61
CA GLN A 128 -20.80 -37.74 -20.07
C GLN A 128 -20.03 -38.39 -18.91
N ASP A 129 -20.16 -37.84 -17.70
CA ASP A 129 -19.69 -38.42 -16.44
C ASP A 129 -20.82 -38.38 -15.42
N PRO A 130 -21.78 -39.33 -15.49
CA PRO A 130 -23.03 -39.28 -14.75
C PRO A 130 -22.83 -39.08 -13.24
N PRO A 131 -23.58 -38.17 -12.60
CA PRO A 131 -23.45 -37.95 -11.17
C PRO A 131 -23.95 -39.19 -10.40
N SER A 132 -23.39 -39.40 -9.21
CA SER A 132 -23.82 -40.50 -8.32
C SER A 132 -25.24 -40.31 -7.79
N ASP A 133 -25.68 -39.06 -7.68
CA ASP A 133 -27.06 -38.68 -7.43
C ASP A 133 -27.59 -37.97 -8.69
N ALA A 134 -28.72 -38.42 -9.22
CA ALA A 134 -29.37 -37.79 -10.38
C ALA A 134 -30.49 -36.83 -9.97
N SER A 135 -30.70 -36.61 -8.66
CA SER A 135 -31.66 -35.65 -8.16
C SER A 135 -31.39 -34.25 -8.70
N TYR A 136 -32.42 -33.42 -8.77
CA TYR A 136 -32.26 -32.01 -9.16
C TYR A 136 -31.33 -31.23 -8.22
N GLY A 137 -31.08 -31.74 -7.00
CA GLY A 137 -30.15 -31.14 -6.03
C GLY A 137 -28.72 -31.06 -6.56
N THR A 138 -28.37 -31.94 -7.50
CA THR A 138 -27.11 -31.91 -8.24
C THR A 138 -26.88 -30.60 -9.00
N LEU A 139 -27.95 -29.91 -9.43
CA LEU A 139 -27.88 -28.60 -10.09
C LEU A 139 -28.00 -27.44 -9.09
N GLY A 140 -27.95 -27.73 -7.79
CA GLY A 140 -28.16 -26.76 -6.74
C GLY A 140 -29.63 -26.36 -6.61
N TYR A 141 -30.55 -27.08 -7.26
CA TYR A 141 -31.98 -26.80 -7.19
C TYR A 141 -32.58 -27.32 -5.90
N ASP A 142 -33.34 -26.44 -5.27
CA ASP A 142 -34.22 -26.73 -4.16
C ASP A 142 -35.62 -26.30 -4.57
N ASP A 143 -36.62 -27.14 -4.31
CA ASP A 143 -38.03 -26.88 -4.66
C ASP A 143 -38.71 -25.89 -3.69
N GLY A 144 -37.93 -24.95 -3.15
CA GLY A 144 -38.36 -23.96 -2.18
C GLY A 144 -38.44 -24.47 -0.74
N GLU A 145 -37.87 -25.63 -0.42
CA GLU A 145 -37.88 -26.19 0.93
C GLU A 145 -36.85 -25.54 1.84
N LEU A 146 -35.71 -25.09 1.29
CA LEU A 146 -34.70 -24.33 2.02
C LEU A 146 -35.24 -22.96 2.45
N ASN A 147 -34.86 -22.57 3.66
CA ASN A 147 -35.13 -21.26 4.22
C ASN A 147 -34.62 -20.16 3.26
N SER A 148 -35.49 -19.23 2.90
CA SER A 148 -35.18 -18.15 1.95
C SER A 148 -34.04 -17.22 2.42
N ASN A 149 -33.68 -17.22 3.69
CA ASN A 149 -32.56 -16.42 4.22
C ASN A 149 -31.20 -17.10 4.12
N VAL A 150 -31.12 -18.37 3.66
CA VAL A 150 -29.85 -19.06 3.44
C VAL A 150 -28.98 -18.23 2.50
N ASN A 151 -27.73 -18.02 2.92
CA ASN A 151 -26.72 -17.34 2.10
C ASN A 151 -26.39 -18.22 0.89
N ILE A 152 -26.36 -17.62 -0.30
CA ILE A 152 -26.07 -18.38 -1.51
C ILE A 152 -24.65 -18.98 -1.50
N GLU A 153 -23.72 -18.35 -0.79
CA GLU A 153 -22.37 -18.88 -0.60
C GLU A 153 -22.36 -20.23 0.11
N ASP A 154 -23.29 -20.49 1.03
CA ASP A 154 -23.37 -21.77 1.73
C ASP A 154 -23.71 -22.90 0.74
N VAL A 155 -24.45 -22.59 -0.32
CA VAL A 155 -24.77 -23.52 -1.40
C VAL A 155 -23.54 -23.76 -2.29
N PHE A 156 -22.83 -22.70 -2.69
CA PHE A 156 -21.61 -22.83 -3.50
C PHE A 156 -20.46 -23.55 -2.77
N ASN A 157 -20.41 -23.43 -1.43
CA ASN A 157 -19.40 -24.04 -0.58
C ASN A 157 -19.78 -25.44 -0.09
N PHE A 158 -20.84 -26.05 -0.63
CA PHE A 158 -21.29 -27.41 -0.31
C PHE A 158 -21.62 -27.60 1.19
N LEU A 159 -22.10 -26.55 1.86
CA LEU A 159 -22.48 -26.60 3.27
C LEU A 159 -23.93 -27.11 3.47
N ILE A 160 -24.70 -27.25 2.39
CA ILE A 160 -26.08 -27.73 2.41
C ILE A 160 -26.13 -29.18 1.90
N PRO A 161 -26.46 -30.18 2.74
CA PRO A 161 -26.51 -31.58 2.32
C PRO A 161 -27.50 -31.84 1.19
N GLY A 162 -27.06 -32.54 0.13
CA GLY A 162 -27.90 -32.94 -1.01
C GLY A 162 -28.13 -31.84 -2.04
N ILE A 163 -27.47 -30.69 -1.91
CA ILE A 163 -27.54 -29.58 -2.85
C ILE A 163 -26.12 -29.17 -3.22
N ASP A 164 -25.77 -29.38 -4.49
CA ASP A 164 -24.42 -29.21 -5.01
C ASP A 164 -24.38 -28.12 -6.09
N SER A 165 -23.23 -27.48 -6.27
CA SER A 165 -23.00 -26.61 -7.43
C SER A 165 -22.31 -27.39 -8.56
N VAL A 166 -22.57 -27.00 -9.82
CA VAL A 166 -21.96 -27.64 -11.01
C VAL A 166 -21.01 -26.69 -11.70
N TYR A 167 -19.81 -27.16 -12.03
CA TYR A 167 -18.89 -26.40 -12.86
C TYR A 167 -19.42 -26.27 -14.29
N ILE A 168 -19.28 -25.08 -14.88
CA ILE A 168 -19.67 -24.74 -16.26
C ILE A 168 -18.53 -24.05 -16.99
N MET A 169 -18.59 -24.13 -18.32
CA MET A 169 -17.61 -23.50 -19.21
C MET A 169 -18.22 -22.30 -19.96
N GLU A 170 -17.41 -21.27 -20.22
CA GLU A 170 -17.74 -20.11 -21.03
C GLU A 170 -18.30 -20.56 -22.40
N GLY A 171 -19.48 -20.05 -22.76
CA GLY A 171 -20.17 -20.36 -24.00
C GLY A 171 -20.99 -21.65 -24.00
N GLU A 172 -21.01 -22.39 -22.90
CA GLU A 172 -21.86 -23.57 -22.74
C GLU A 172 -23.34 -23.18 -22.80
N TRP A 173 -24.14 -23.90 -23.59
CA TRP A 173 -25.60 -23.73 -23.63
C TRP A 173 -26.21 -24.29 -22.34
N LEU A 174 -26.75 -23.38 -21.51
CA LEU A 174 -27.26 -23.68 -20.17
C LEU A 174 -28.73 -24.10 -20.15
N GLY A 175 -29.53 -23.61 -21.10
CA GLY A 175 -30.97 -23.81 -21.10
C GLY A 175 -31.69 -22.85 -22.04
N MET A 176 -33.02 -22.78 -21.93
CA MET A 176 -33.85 -21.94 -22.79
C MET A 176 -34.50 -20.82 -21.99
N PHE A 177 -34.31 -19.58 -22.42
CA PHE A 177 -35.07 -18.44 -21.96
C PHE A 177 -36.52 -18.52 -22.46
N SER A 178 -37.48 -18.21 -21.60
CA SER A 178 -38.90 -18.13 -21.96
C SER A 178 -39.18 -16.92 -22.87
N ASN A 179 -40.15 -17.06 -23.78
CA ASN A 179 -40.75 -15.95 -24.53
C ASN A 179 -42.14 -15.54 -24.04
N ILE A 180 -42.67 -16.22 -23.02
CA ILE A 180 -43.96 -15.92 -22.41
C ILE A 180 -43.78 -14.86 -21.32
N HIS A 181 -42.71 -14.99 -20.53
CA HIS A 181 -42.37 -14.08 -19.44
C HIS A 181 -41.17 -13.21 -19.79
N LYS A 182 -41.05 -12.05 -19.15
CA LYS A 182 -39.84 -11.22 -19.25
C LYS A 182 -38.66 -12.02 -18.69
N ILE A 183 -37.55 -11.99 -19.42
CA ILE A 183 -36.28 -12.53 -18.96
C ILE A 183 -35.47 -11.41 -18.30
N GLY A 184 -34.51 -11.76 -17.44
CA GLY A 184 -33.64 -10.82 -16.79
C GLY A 184 -32.17 -11.25 -16.83
N PHE A 185 -31.28 -10.28 -16.92
CA PHE A 185 -29.84 -10.50 -16.72
C PHE A 185 -29.30 -9.46 -15.75
N GLU A 186 -28.52 -9.93 -14.78
CA GLU A 186 -28.03 -9.13 -13.67
C GLU A 186 -26.58 -9.47 -13.37
N VAL A 187 -25.81 -8.45 -13.01
CA VAL A 187 -24.39 -8.54 -12.71
C VAL A 187 -24.18 -7.96 -11.33
N ILE A 188 -23.84 -8.83 -10.38
CA ILE A 188 -23.58 -8.47 -8.99
C ILE A 188 -22.07 -8.39 -8.79
N LEU A 189 -21.60 -7.25 -8.32
CA LEU A 189 -20.20 -7.03 -7.99
C LEU A 189 -19.93 -7.56 -6.58
N LYS A 190 -18.67 -7.95 -6.32
CA LYS A 190 -18.21 -8.24 -4.96
C LYS A 190 -18.51 -7.00 -4.10
N SER A 191 -19.09 -7.20 -2.91
CA SER A 191 -19.58 -6.12 -2.05
C SER A 191 -19.30 -6.36 -0.56
N ASP A 192 -19.06 -5.26 0.15
CA ASP A 192 -18.95 -5.22 1.62
C ASP A 192 -20.27 -4.92 2.33
N ASN A 193 -21.35 -4.64 1.57
CA ASN A 193 -22.60 -4.07 2.09
C ASN A 193 -23.85 -4.78 1.58
N PHE A 194 -23.70 -5.87 0.81
CA PHE A 194 -24.81 -6.56 0.19
C PHE A 194 -24.65 -8.07 0.25
N LEU A 195 -25.63 -8.73 0.87
CA LEU A 195 -25.69 -10.18 1.00
C LEU A 195 -26.70 -10.76 0.01
N VAL A 196 -26.27 -11.75 -0.77
CA VAL A 196 -27.15 -12.47 -1.69
C VAL A 196 -27.64 -13.75 -1.01
N ASN A 197 -28.96 -13.89 -0.90
CA ASN A 197 -29.60 -15.06 -0.29
C ASN A 197 -30.61 -15.71 -1.25
N LEU A 198 -31.18 -16.85 -0.84
CA LEU A 198 -32.16 -17.58 -1.65
C LEU A 198 -33.41 -16.74 -1.99
N ASN A 199 -33.88 -15.88 -1.08
CA ASN A 199 -35.00 -14.98 -1.35
C ASN A 199 -34.70 -14.03 -2.52
N TYR A 200 -33.49 -13.48 -2.55
CA TYR A 200 -33.02 -12.59 -3.59
C TYR A 200 -32.95 -13.29 -4.96
N VAL A 201 -32.34 -14.47 -5.02
CA VAL A 201 -32.10 -15.14 -6.30
C VAL A 201 -33.35 -15.82 -6.85
N ARG A 202 -34.35 -16.12 -6.01
CA ARG A 202 -35.66 -16.63 -6.43
C ARG A 202 -36.59 -15.54 -6.94
N SER A 203 -36.36 -14.27 -6.60
CA SER A 203 -37.23 -13.16 -7.03
C SER A 203 -37.25 -12.99 -8.56
N SER A 204 -38.25 -12.26 -9.06
CA SER A 204 -38.33 -11.86 -10.47
C SER A 204 -37.22 -10.90 -10.89
N GLY A 205 -36.67 -10.17 -9.92
CA GLY A 205 -35.53 -9.27 -10.00
C GLY A 205 -35.46 -8.39 -8.77
N TYR A 206 -34.68 -7.32 -8.83
CA TYR A 206 -34.46 -6.44 -7.69
C TYR A 206 -34.61 -4.96 -8.04
N VAL A 207 -35.36 -4.26 -7.20
CA VAL A 207 -35.52 -2.81 -7.24
C VAL A 207 -35.10 -2.27 -5.89
N ILE A 208 -34.12 -1.36 -5.91
CA ILE A 208 -33.74 -0.62 -4.72
C ILE A 208 -34.78 0.48 -4.54
N ASP A 209 -35.55 0.41 -3.45
CA ASP A 209 -36.65 1.32 -3.14
C ASP A 209 -36.34 2.09 -1.85
N VAL A 210 -36.32 3.43 -1.94
CA VAL A 210 -36.04 4.33 -0.83
C VAL A 210 -37.23 5.21 -0.44
N THR A 211 -38.42 4.95 -1.02
CA THR A 211 -39.63 5.79 -0.88
C THR A 211 -39.98 6.16 0.56
N ASN A 212 -39.70 5.27 1.51
CA ASN A 212 -40.06 5.44 2.94
C ASN A 212 -38.84 5.61 3.86
N LEU A 213 -37.67 5.92 3.30
CA LEU A 213 -36.44 6.13 4.05
C LEU A 213 -36.09 7.61 4.09
N SER A 214 -35.32 8.01 5.10
CA SER A 214 -34.75 9.37 5.19
C SER A 214 -33.39 9.33 5.90
N GLY A 215 -32.62 10.42 5.79
CA GLY A 215 -31.36 10.58 6.50
C GLY A 215 -30.30 9.54 6.11
N ILE A 216 -29.58 9.01 7.09
CA ILE A 216 -28.51 8.02 6.88
C ILE A 216 -29.06 6.70 6.31
N ASN A 217 -30.24 6.26 6.74
CA ASN A 217 -30.84 5.01 6.27
C ASN A 217 -31.15 5.07 4.77
N GLU A 218 -31.66 6.22 4.31
CA GLU A 218 -31.85 6.46 2.88
C GLU A 218 -30.52 6.46 2.13
N ARG A 219 -29.50 7.17 2.66
CA ARG A 219 -28.17 7.21 2.02
C ARG A 219 -27.53 5.84 1.91
N VAL A 220 -27.51 5.06 2.99
CA VAL A 220 -26.99 3.68 2.99
C VAL A 220 -27.75 2.83 1.99
N LYS A 221 -29.09 2.88 1.97
CA LYS A 221 -29.88 2.10 1.02
C LYS A 221 -29.58 2.48 -0.43
N ARG A 222 -29.31 3.77 -0.69
CA ARG A 222 -28.88 4.24 -2.01
C ARG A 222 -27.52 3.69 -2.42
N GLU A 223 -26.57 3.48 -1.50
CA GLU A 223 -25.24 2.93 -1.81
C GLU A 223 -25.31 1.51 -2.39
N GLU A 224 -26.42 0.78 -2.17
CA GLU A 224 -26.60 -0.56 -2.73
C GLU A 224 -26.50 -0.61 -4.26
N ILE A 225 -26.82 0.49 -4.96
CA ILE A 225 -26.70 0.52 -6.43
C ILE A 225 -25.27 0.24 -6.91
N LEU A 226 -24.28 0.49 -6.05
CA LEU A 226 -22.87 0.35 -6.40
C LEU A 226 -22.36 -1.11 -6.26
N ASN A 227 -23.24 -2.02 -5.83
CA ASN A 227 -23.02 -3.47 -5.80
C ASN A 227 -23.49 -4.14 -7.10
N PHE A 228 -24.04 -3.36 -8.03
CA PHE A 228 -24.55 -3.85 -9.30
C PHE A 228 -23.88 -3.14 -10.47
N LEU A 229 -23.89 -3.81 -11.62
CA LEU A 229 -23.37 -3.28 -12.85
C LEU A 229 -24.37 -3.44 -13.98
N ASP A 230 -24.53 -2.38 -14.77
CA ASP A 230 -25.27 -2.43 -16.03
C ASP A 230 -24.64 -3.45 -16.98
N PRO A 231 -25.37 -4.48 -17.44
CA PRO A 231 -24.84 -5.44 -18.39
C PRO A 231 -24.31 -4.80 -19.69
N ALA A 232 -24.89 -3.70 -20.15
CA ALA A 232 -24.35 -3.00 -21.32
C ALA A 232 -22.95 -2.43 -21.05
N ALA A 233 -22.74 -1.90 -19.84
CA ALA A 233 -21.44 -1.40 -19.41
C ALA A 233 -20.41 -2.52 -19.22
N LEU A 234 -20.82 -3.67 -18.67
CA LEU A 234 -19.99 -4.88 -18.58
C LEU A 234 -19.44 -5.30 -19.95
N TYR A 235 -20.31 -5.46 -20.94
CA TYR A 235 -19.88 -5.83 -22.29
C TYR A 235 -19.08 -4.72 -22.96
N GLY A 236 -19.42 -3.45 -22.73
CA GLY A 236 -18.67 -2.32 -23.30
C GLY A 236 -17.30 -2.08 -22.67
N MET A 237 -17.05 -2.55 -21.44
CA MET A 237 -15.69 -2.60 -20.88
C MET A 237 -14.79 -3.59 -21.62
N HIS A 238 -15.36 -4.63 -22.22
CA HIS A 238 -14.66 -5.58 -23.09
C HIS A 238 -14.50 -5.05 -24.53
N PHE A 239 -14.60 -3.74 -24.77
CA PHE A 239 -14.48 -3.18 -26.12
C PHE A 239 -13.13 -3.50 -26.78
N ASN A 240 -12.04 -3.50 -26.02
CA ASN A 240 -10.71 -3.80 -26.54
C ASN A 240 -10.40 -5.31 -26.59
N GLU A 241 -10.95 -6.09 -25.64
CA GLU A 241 -10.70 -7.53 -25.54
C GLU A 241 -11.61 -8.37 -26.46
N GLY A 242 -12.81 -7.87 -26.74
CA GLY A 242 -13.86 -8.57 -27.49
C GLY A 242 -14.73 -9.49 -26.63
N VAL A 243 -15.90 -9.82 -27.15
CA VAL A 243 -16.90 -10.70 -26.54
C VAL A 243 -17.24 -11.83 -27.52
N LYS A 244 -17.22 -13.07 -27.04
CA LYS A 244 -17.67 -14.24 -27.82
C LYS A 244 -19.20 -14.31 -27.84
N TYR A 245 -19.80 -14.80 -28.92
CA TYR A 245 -21.25 -14.92 -29.03
C TYR A 245 -21.65 -16.04 -30.00
N TYR A 246 -22.89 -16.50 -29.86
CA TYR A 246 -23.46 -17.54 -30.72
C TYR A 246 -23.90 -16.99 -32.08
N ASP A 247 -23.50 -17.64 -33.16
CA ASP A 247 -23.93 -17.29 -34.52
C ASP A 247 -24.19 -18.54 -35.37
N ILE A 248 -25.46 -18.79 -35.68
CA ILE A 248 -25.89 -19.95 -36.46
C ILE A 248 -25.38 -19.95 -37.92
N ASN A 249 -24.93 -18.81 -38.43
CA ASN A 249 -24.42 -18.70 -39.80
C ASN A 249 -22.90 -18.93 -39.89
N ALA A 250 -22.23 -19.16 -38.77
CA ALA A 250 -20.80 -19.45 -38.73
C ALA A 250 -20.52 -20.93 -38.98
N SER A 251 -19.36 -21.25 -39.56
CA SER A 251 -18.95 -22.63 -39.83
C SER A 251 -18.85 -23.50 -38.57
N ASN A 252 -18.52 -22.87 -37.44
CA ASN A 252 -18.71 -23.37 -36.08
C ASN A 252 -19.60 -22.33 -35.41
N ASN A 253 -20.71 -22.73 -34.76
CA ASN A 253 -21.78 -21.83 -34.26
C ASN A 253 -21.36 -20.77 -33.19
N THR A 254 -20.08 -20.42 -33.11
CA THR A 254 -19.46 -19.45 -32.22
C THR A 254 -18.64 -18.46 -33.03
N GLN A 255 -18.76 -17.17 -32.71
CA GLN A 255 -17.90 -16.11 -33.22
C GLN A 255 -17.36 -15.25 -32.07
N THR A 256 -16.34 -14.45 -32.38
CA THR A 256 -15.78 -13.46 -31.45
C THR A 256 -15.85 -12.10 -32.10
N THR A 257 -16.31 -11.08 -31.37
CA THR A 257 -16.29 -9.71 -31.87
C THR A 257 -14.84 -9.30 -32.16
N SER A 258 -14.57 -8.74 -33.34
CA SER A 258 -13.21 -8.41 -33.77
C SER A 258 -12.64 -7.19 -33.05
N THR A 259 -11.35 -7.23 -32.72
CA THR A 259 -10.53 -6.12 -32.17
C THR A 259 -9.94 -5.19 -33.26
N ASN A 260 -10.19 -5.49 -34.55
CA ASN A 260 -9.70 -4.66 -35.65
C ASN A 260 -10.49 -3.35 -35.72
N ALA A 261 -9.81 -2.21 -35.69
CA ALA A 261 -10.40 -0.86 -35.74
C ALA A 261 -11.44 -0.62 -36.86
N SER A 262 -11.30 -1.29 -38.00
CA SER A 262 -12.28 -1.25 -39.10
C SER A 262 -13.59 -1.98 -38.81
N ASN A 263 -13.59 -2.89 -37.83
CA ASN A 263 -14.70 -3.74 -37.37
C ASN A 263 -15.03 -3.57 -35.87
N ASN A 264 -14.37 -2.64 -35.14
CA ASN A 264 -14.63 -2.33 -33.72
C ASN A 264 -16.09 -1.89 -33.42
N LYS A 265 -16.87 -1.59 -34.47
CA LYS A 265 -18.31 -1.33 -34.37
C LYS A 265 -19.12 -2.59 -34.05
N PHE A 266 -18.55 -3.75 -34.37
CA PHE A 266 -19.26 -5.01 -34.37
C PHE A 266 -19.81 -5.34 -32.98
N LEU A 267 -19.01 -5.15 -31.91
CA LEU A 267 -19.50 -5.32 -30.53
C LEU A 267 -20.72 -4.43 -30.25
N TYR A 268 -20.62 -3.14 -30.57
CA TYR A 268 -21.70 -2.19 -30.32
C TYR A 268 -22.96 -2.54 -31.11
N THR A 269 -22.86 -2.65 -32.44
CA THR A 269 -24.02 -2.86 -33.33
C THR A 269 -24.62 -4.25 -33.19
N LYS A 270 -23.83 -5.27 -32.84
CA LYS A 270 -24.31 -6.65 -32.74
C LYS A 270 -24.91 -6.95 -31.36
N LEU A 271 -24.25 -6.51 -30.28
CA LEU A 271 -24.57 -6.95 -28.92
C LEU A 271 -25.12 -5.81 -28.06
N ILE A 272 -24.45 -4.66 -28.00
CA ILE A 272 -24.79 -3.58 -27.06
C ILE A 272 -26.01 -2.75 -27.53
N GLU A 273 -26.27 -2.64 -28.83
CA GLU A 273 -27.32 -1.77 -29.38
C GLU A 273 -28.74 -2.13 -28.88
N LYS A 274 -28.94 -3.39 -28.49
CA LYS A 274 -30.21 -3.92 -27.94
C LYS A 274 -30.55 -3.38 -26.56
N PHE A 275 -29.55 -2.93 -25.79
CA PHE A 275 -29.76 -2.36 -24.47
C PHE A 275 -30.26 -0.91 -24.57
N TYR A 276 -31.12 -0.51 -23.65
CA TYR A 276 -31.53 0.89 -23.52
C TYR A 276 -30.35 1.75 -23.02
N SER A 277 -29.52 1.20 -22.15
CA SER A 277 -28.34 1.82 -21.54
C SER A 277 -27.10 1.93 -22.44
N LYS A 278 -27.16 1.49 -23.70
CA LYS A 278 -26.04 1.39 -24.66
C LYS A 278 -25.09 2.57 -24.80
N ASN A 279 -25.53 3.79 -24.49
CA ASN A 279 -24.77 5.05 -24.64
C ASN A 279 -24.52 5.77 -23.32
N LYS A 280 -24.50 5.05 -22.19
CA LYS A 280 -24.30 5.60 -20.84
C LYS A 280 -22.90 5.27 -20.32
N ILE A 281 -22.22 6.23 -19.71
CA ILE A 281 -21.03 5.94 -18.90
C ILE A 281 -21.37 6.12 -17.43
N TYR A 282 -20.87 5.21 -16.61
CA TYR A 282 -21.09 5.18 -15.17
C TYR A 282 -19.79 5.55 -14.45
N ILE A 283 -19.81 6.63 -13.67
CA ILE A 283 -18.66 7.09 -12.89
C ILE A 283 -18.98 6.84 -11.42
N ASP A 284 -18.27 5.87 -10.85
CA ASP A 284 -18.28 5.52 -9.43
C ASP A 284 -17.02 6.11 -8.77
N ILE A 285 -17.20 7.01 -7.80
CA ILE A 285 -16.11 7.60 -7.02
C ILE A 285 -16.32 7.22 -5.55
N ARG A 286 -15.34 6.52 -4.96
CA ARG A 286 -15.34 6.04 -3.57
C ARG A 286 -14.42 6.86 -2.69
N SER A 287 -14.78 6.98 -1.43
CA SER A 287 -13.94 7.48 -0.32
C SER A 287 -13.05 6.37 0.24
N GLU A 288 -12.19 6.70 1.20
CA GLU A 288 -11.32 5.74 1.89
C GLU A 288 -12.08 4.69 2.72
N LYS A 289 -13.37 4.89 3.01
CA LYS A 289 -14.22 3.92 3.73
C LYS A 289 -15.10 3.09 2.79
N GLY A 290 -14.85 3.13 1.47
CA GLY A 290 -15.61 2.36 0.47
C GLY A 290 -17.00 2.93 0.11
N TYR A 291 -17.49 3.95 0.82
CA TYR A 291 -18.71 4.70 0.47
C TYR A 291 -18.48 5.71 -0.65
N SER A 292 -19.55 6.13 -1.33
CA SER A 292 -19.48 7.12 -2.40
C SER A 292 -18.89 8.48 -1.97
N TYR A 293 -18.31 9.19 -2.95
CA TYR A 293 -17.48 10.39 -2.79
C TYR A 293 -18.01 11.45 -1.80
N ASN A 294 -19.32 11.73 -1.81
CA ASN A 294 -19.92 12.73 -0.93
C ASN A 294 -20.98 12.12 0.01
N PHE A 295 -20.85 10.83 0.35
CA PHE A 295 -21.73 10.13 1.28
C PHE A 295 -21.84 10.88 2.63
N TYR A 296 -20.70 11.34 3.15
CA TYR A 296 -20.59 12.08 4.40
C TYR A 296 -20.95 13.57 4.26
N GLN A 297 -21.35 14.04 3.07
CA GLN A 297 -21.79 15.43 2.83
C GLN A 297 -20.76 16.52 3.18
N ASN A 298 -19.48 16.18 3.20
CA ASN A 298 -18.37 17.04 3.60
C ASN A 298 -17.79 17.92 2.49
N TYR A 299 -18.21 17.74 1.24
CA TYR A 299 -17.76 18.54 0.10
C TYR A 299 -18.74 19.65 -0.30
N LYS A 300 -19.42 20.27 0.67
CA LYS A 300 -20.35 21.39 0.47
C LYS A 300 -19.68 22.72 0.78
N VAL A 301 -20.00 23.77 0.03
CA VAL A 301 -19.58 25.15 0.37
C VAL A 301 -20.50 25.70 1.45
N SER A 302 -19.98 26.56 2.32
CA SER A 302 -20.79 27.36 3.23
C SER A 302 -21.96 28.04 2.48
N GLY A 303 -23.20 27.65 2.79
CA GLY A 303 -24.41 28.16 2.14
C GLY A 303 -25.29 27.07 1.52
N THR A 304 -26.11 27.45 0.54
CA THR A 304 -27.06 26.57 -0.17
C THR A 304 -26.46 25.89 -1.41
N ASP A 305 -25.15 26.02 -1.67
CA ASP A 305 -24.48 25.42 -2.83
C ASP A 305 -24.09 23.97 -2.55
N SER A 306 -24.83 23.04 -3.17
CA SER A 306 -24.61 21.61 -3.05
C SER A 306 -23.57 21.05 -4.04
N ASN A 307 -23.06 21.87 -4.96
CA ASN A 307 -22.19 21.41 -6.03
C ASN A 307 -20.81 20.95 -5.52
N ASN A 308 -20.52 19.68 -5.76
CA ASN A 308 -19.34 18.98 -5.24
C ASN A 308 -18.51 18.30 -6.35
N ILE A 309 -18.93 18.37 -7.60
CA ILE A 309 -18.14 17.93 -8.75
C ILE A 309 -18.26 18.91 -9.92
N GLN A 310 -17.17 19.10 -10.65
CA GLN A 310 -17.15 19.81 -11.91
C GLN A 310 -16.87 18.84 -13.05
N ILE A 311 -17.74 18.81 -14.06
CA ILE A 311 -17.59 17.88 -15.19
C ILE A 311 -17.69 18.60 -16.53
N ARG A 312 -17.09 18.00 -17.54
CA ARG A 312 -17.37 18.33 -18.94
C ARG A 312 -17.20 17.10 -19.82
N THR A 313 -18.23 16.82 -20.58
CA THR A 313 -18.27 15.71 -21.54
C THR A 313 -18.02 16.14 -22.98
N GLN A 314 -17.87 17.43 -23.31
CA GLN A 314 -17.67 17.89 -24.70
C GLN A 314 -16.20 18.22 -25.01
N SER A 315 -15.81 18.06 -26.27
CA SER A 315 -14.53 18.55 -26.79
C SER A 315 -14.47 20.08 -26.77
N GLY A 316 -13.38 20.67 -26.28
CA GLY A 316 -13.14 22.12 -26.29
C GLY A 316 -12.54 22.67 -25.00
N ASN A 317 -12.58 24.02 -24.88
CA ASN A 317 -12.03 24.83 -23.78
C ASN A 317 -13.09 25.60 -22.98
N SER A 318 -14.39 25.30 -23.13
CA SER A 318 -15.46 25.81 -22.27
C SER A 318 -15.22 25.56 -20.77
N SER A 319 -15.86 26.31 -19.88
CA SER A 319 -15.78 26.05 -18.43
C SER A 319 -16.35 24.68 -18.09
N LEU A 320 -15.89 24.07 -16.98
CA LEU A 320 -16.52 22.87 -16.42
C LEU A 320 -17.87 23.25 -15.81
N ASN A 321 -18.82 22.32 -15.85
CA ASN A 321 -20.14 22.48 -15.25
C ASN A 321 -20.12 21.92 -13.82
N ALA A 322 -20.33 22.78 -12.83
CA ALA A 322 -20.45 22.39 -11.43
C ALA A 322 -21.85 21.79 -11.16
N GLN A 323 -21.90 20.63 -10.54
CA GLN A 323 -23.12 19.92 -10.17
C GLN A 323 -22.91 19.07 -8.90
N GLU A 324 -23.97 18.45 -8.41
CA GLU A 324 -23.88 17.40 -7.40
C GLU A 324 -23.39 16.08 -8.03
N TYR A 325 -22.54 15.34 -7.32
CA TYR A 325 -22.17 13.97 -7.64
C TYR A 325 -23.36 13.03 -7.41
N GLN A 326 -24.33 13.08 -8.32
CA GLN A 326 -25.47 12.17 -8.34
C GLN A 326 -26.20 12.22 -9.68
N THR A 327 -26.90 11.14 -10.01
CA THR A 327 -27.90 11.13 -11.09
C THR A 327 -29.23 10.77 -10.48
N ASN A 328 -30.22 11.67 -10.55
CA ASN A 328 -31.51 11.48 -9.89
C ASN A 328 -31.36 11.10 -8.39
N GLN A 329 -30.48 11.78 -7.65
CA GLN A 329 -30.17 11.48 -6.23
C GLN A 329 -29.48 10.14 -5.94
N TRP A 330 -29.12 9.36 -6.97
CA TRP A 330 -28.33 8.14 -6.79
C TRP A 330 -26.83 8.45 -6.78
N PRO A 331 -26.01 7.82 -5.92
CA PRO A 331 -24.59 8.14 -5.68
C PRO A 331 -23.64 7.67 -6.81
N ILE A 332 -24.06 7.85 -8.06
CA ILE A 332 -23.33 7.52 -9.27
C ILE A 332 -23.63 8.58 -10.34
N LEU A 333 -22.64 8.94 -11.14
CA LEU A 333 -22.88 9.77 -12.33
C LEU A 333 -23.12 8.89 -13.54
N ILE A 334 -24.28 9.08 -14.18
CA ILE A 334 -24.68 8.42 -15.42
C ILE A 334 -24.66 9.47 -16.51
N LEU A 335 -23.60 9.49 -17.32
CA LEU A 335 -23.41 10.52 -18.32
C LEU A 335 -23.81 9.98 -19.69
N THR A 336 -24.49 10.83 -20.45
CA THR A 336 -24.73 10.65 -21.87
C THR A 336 -24.06 11.80 -22.61
N ALA A 337 -23.34 11.52 -23.69
CA ALA A 337 -22.79 12.57 -24.53
C ALA A 337 -22.59 12.08 -25.96
N ILE A 338 -22.61 13.06 -26.86
CA ILE A 338 -22.37 12.89 -28.28
C ILE A 338 -21.20 13.80 -28.66
N HIS A 339 -20.17 13.24 -29.29
CA HIS A 339 -19.01 13.98 -29.77
C HIS A 339 -18.99 14.06 -31.29
N ALA A 340 -18.50 15.16 -31.85
CA ALA A 340 -18.49 15.36 -33.30
C ALA A 340 -17.32 14.65 -34.01
N SER A 341 -16.20 14.39 -33.32
CA SER A 341 -14.98 13.82 -33.90
C SER A 341 -14.11 13.10 -32.86
N GLY A 342 -13.11 12.32 -33.28
CA GLY A 342 -12.18 11.58 -32.41
C GLY A 342 -12.54 10.10 -32.21
N ASN A 343 -11.53 9.27 -31.95
CA ASN A 343 -11.71 7.81 -31.79
C ASN A 343 -12.22 7.40 -30.41
N GLU A 344 -12.19 8.34 -29.47
CA GLU A 344 -12.63 8.21 -28.08
C GLU A 344 -13.34 9.49 -27.64
N ASN A 345 -14.20 9.37 -26.65
CA ASN A 345 -14.86 10.49 -26.00
C ASN A 345 -14.13 10.84 -24.70
N SER A 346 -13.91 12.13 -24.45
CA SER A 346 -13.23 12.58 -23.23
C SER A 346 -14.21 13.05 -22.17
N LEU A 347 -14.03 12.57 -20.95
CA LEU A 347 -14.61 13.14 -19.73
C LEU A 347 -13.54 13.94 -18.99
N LYS A 348 -13.81 15.20 -18.69
CA LYS A 348 -12.95 16.05 -17.87
C LYS A 348 -13.61 16.31 -16.52
N LEU A 349 -12.85 16.21 -15.44
CA LEU A 349 -13.33 16.22 -14.06
C LEU A 349 -12.46 17.13 -13.20
N SER A 350 -13.10 17.79 -12.23
CA SER A 350 -12.45 18.41 -11.06
C SER A 350 -13.28 18.10 -9.82
N LEU A 351 -12.60 17.72 -8.73
CA LEU A 351 -13.22 17.32 -7.46
C LEU A 351 -12.97 18.40 -6.40
N ARG A 352 -13.82 18.46 -5.38
CA ARG A 352 -13.64 19.35 -4.23
C ARG A 352 -12.48 18.93 -3.34
N ILE A 353 -11.79 19.92 -2.76
CA ILE A 353 -10.64 19.73 -1.85
C ILE A 353 -10.87 20.35 -0.47
N ASP A 354 -12.09 20.83 -0.17
CA ASP A 354 -12.42 21.56 1.07
C ASP A 354 -12.07 20.74 2.33
N ASP A 355 -12.54 19.49 2.40
CA ASP A 355 -12.16 18.53 3.45
C ASP A 355 -10.92 17.69 3.11
N ASN A 356 -10.54 17.65 1.82
CA ASN A 356 -9.44 16.85 1.32
C ASN A 356 -8.34 17.73 0.74
N ILE A 357 -7.62 18.43 1.62
CA ILE A 357 -6.60 19.42 1.25
C ILE A 357 -5.31 18.84 0.67
N SER A 358 -5.18 17.50 0.68
CA SER A 358 -4.11 16.80 -0.02
C SER A 358 -4.71 15.52 -0.63
N PRO A 359 -5.35 15.63 -1.81
CA PRO A 359 -6.09 14.52 -2.40
C PRO A 359 -5.19 13.61 -3.22
N ILE A 360 -5.51 12.31 -3.21
CA ILE A 360 -5.02 11.34 -4.19
C ILE A 360 -6.20 10.65 -4.85
N LEU A 361 -6.07 10.36 -6.15
CA LEU A 361 -7.04 9.55 -6.88
C LEU A 361 -6.38 8.25 -7.33
N TYR A 362 -6.95 7.11 -6.96
CA TYR A 362 -6.47 5.78 -7.30
C TYR A 362 -7.45 5.01 -8.17
N THR A 363 -6.93 4.15 -9.05
CA THR A 363 -7.69 3.23 -9.89
C THR A 363 -7.05 1.85 -9.86
N LYS A 364 -7.84 0.79 -9.64
CA LYS A 364 -7.31 -0.59 -9.53
C LYS A 364 -6.59 -1.05 -10.80
N THR A 365 -6.98 -0.53 -11.96
CA THR A 365 -6.30 -0.75 -13.23
C THR A 365 -5.80 0.55 -13.85
N ASN A 366 -4.98 0.42 -14.88
CA ASN A 366 -4.53 1.56 -15.67
C ASN A 366 -5.69 2.06 -16.54
N LEU A 367 -6.10 3.31 -16.31
CA LEU A 367 -7.01 4.01 -17.20
C LEU A 367 -6.25 4.72 -18.31
N ASN A 368 -6.86 4.86 -19.48
CA ASN A 368 -6.43 5.85 -20.46
C ASN A 368 -6.77 7.25 -19.93
N LYS A 369 -5.79 7.86 -19.27
CA LYS A 369 -5.93 9.15 -18.58
C LYS A 369 -4.81 10.13 -18.92
N ASP A 370 -5.10 11.41 -18.75
CA ASP A 370 -4.16 12.51 -18.94
C ASP A 370 -4.47 13.63 -17.93
N VAL A 371 -3.43 14.23 -17.36
CA VAL A 371 -3.53 15.43 -16.52
C VAL A 371 -3.08 16.61 -17.36
N ARG A 372 -4.03 17.33 -17.94
CA ARG A 372 -3.69 18.56 -18.67
C ARG A 372 -3.52 19.70 -17.68
N ASN A 373 -2.28 19.96 -17.28
CA ASN A 373 -1.90 21.32 -16.90
C ASN A 373 -2.14 22.21 -18.13
N VAL A 374 -3.01 23.21 -18.00
CA VAL A 374 -3.53 24.05 -19.10
C VAL A 374 -2.41 24.78 -19.89
N ALA A 375 -1.14 24.68 -19.48
CA ALA A 375 0.00 25.36 -20.10
C ALA A 375 1.06 24.46 -20.79
N ASN A 376 1.02 23.12 -20.74
CA ASN A 376 2.08 22.28 -21.35
C ASN A 376 1.53 21.14 -22.22
N THR A 377 1.90 21.13 -23.50
CA THR A 377 1.33 20.31 -24.58
C THR A 377 1.91 18.90 -24.70
N SER A 378 2.75 18.43 -23.77
CA SER A 378 3.27 17.06 -23.77
C SER A 378 2.44 16.15 -22.87
N SER A 379 1.50 15.42 -23.48
CA SER A 379 0.80 14.31 -22.82
C SER A 379 1.82 13.25 -22.38
N THR A 380 2.10 13.18 -21.09
CA THR A 380 2.78 12.00 -20.53
C THR A 380 1.70 10.94 -20.39
N ASN A 381 1.80 9.82 -21.12
CA ASN A 381 0.95 8.67 -20.85
C ASN A 381 1.27 8.22 -19.42
N VAL A 382 0.40 8.56 -18.47
CA VAL A 382 0.62 8.22 -17.06
C VAL A 382 0.12 6.79 -16.88
N GLY A 383 0.99 5.81 -17.18
CA GLY A 383 0.74 4.38 -16.88
C GLY A 383 0.71 4.05 -15.38
N SER A 384 0.45 5.05 -14.52
CA SER A 384 0.32 4.91 -13.07
C SER A 384 -1.14 4.69 -12.71
N ARG A 385 -1.41 3.85 -11.71
CA ARG A 385 -2.71 3.72 -11.06
C ARG A 385 -3.14 4.97 -10.28
N TYR A 386 -2.23 5.92 -10.05
CA TYR A 386 -2.50 7.14 -9.30
C TYR A 386 -2.63 8.39 -10.15
N PHE A 387 -3.41 9.35 -9.64
CA PHE A 387 -3.17 10.78 -9.78
C PHE A 387 -2.69 11.30 -8.43
N LYS A 388 -1.43 11.76 -8.39
CA LYS A 388 -0.78 12.22 -7.17
C LYS A 388 -1.27 13.61 -6.77
N THR A 389 -1.11 13.98 -5.50
CA THR A 389 -1.47 15.31 -4.96
C THR A 389 -0.94 16.44 -5.83
N ASN A 390 0.36 16.39 -6.20
CA ASN A 390 0.97 17.43 -7.02
C ASN A 390 0.41 17.55 -8.44
N GLN A 391 -0.24 16.50 -8.96
CA GLN A 391 -0.96 16.53 -10.23
C GLN A 391 -2.37 17.11 -10.04
N LEU A 392 -3.01 16.83 -8.90
CA LEU A 392 -4.37 17.25 -8.59
C LEU A 392 -4.47 18.68 -8.05
N ILE A 393 -3.47 19.25 -7.38
CA ILE A 393 -3.53 20.63 -6.85
C ILE A 393 -2.26 21.46 -7.16
N GLY A 394 -1.31 20.94 -7.95
CA GLY A 394 -0.04 21.62 -8.22
C GLY A 394 0.97 21.47 -7.07
N ASN A 395 2.05 22.24 -7.09
CA ASN A 395 2.97 22.27 -5.95
C ASN A 395 2.26 22.90 -4.74
N GLU A 396 2.53 22.40 -3.53
CA GLU A 396 1.86 22.77 -2.27
C GLU A 396 1.86 24.27 -1.94
N THR A 397 2.66 25.07 -2.65
CA THR A 397 2.75 26.54 -2.52
C THR A 397 1.77 27.31 -3.39
N ASN A 398 0.98 26.65 -4.26
CA ASN A 398 0.08 27.35 -5.17
C ASN A 398 -1.27 27.67 -4.51
N SER A 399 -1.44 28.92 -4.07
CA SER A 399 -2.67 29.45 -3.44
C SER A 399 -3.91 29.43 -4.33
N ASP A 400 -3.78 29.08 -5.61
CA ASP A 400 -4.86 29.13 -6.60
C ASP A 400 -5.85 27.95 -6.48
N HIS A 401 -5.51 26.89 -5.73
CA HIS A 401 -6.36 25.73 -5.51
C HIS A 401 -6.91 25.73 -4.08
N THR A 402 -8.01 26.46 -3.86
CA THR A 402 -8.69 26.51 -2.55
C THR A 402 -9.97 25.68 -2.49
N THR A 403 -10.51 25.26 -3.64
CA THR A 403 -11.84 24.63 -3.72
C THR A 403 -11.93 23.46 -4.68
N TRP A 404 -11.11 23.41 -5.74
CA TRP A 404 -11.20 22.37 -6.76
C TRP A 404 -9.81 21.84 -7.15
N THR A 405 -9.75 20.55 -7.45
CA THR A 405 -8.58 19.96 -8.10
C THR A 405 -8.38 20.55 -9.50
N ASN A 406 -7.15 20.50 -9.99
CA ASN A 406 -6.80 20.51 -11.40
C ASN A 406 -7.70 19.57 -12.19
N VAL A 407 -7.93 19.96 -13.44
CA VAL A 407 -8.74 19.19 -14.36
C VAL A 407 -7.97 17.96 -14.80
N PHE A 408 -8.51 16.78 -14.50
CA PHE A 408 -8.01 15.52 -15.06
C PHE A 408 -9.01 14.97 -16.10
N ARG A 409 -8.50 14.12 -16.99
CA ARG A 409 -9.27 13.58 -18.12
C ARG A 409 -9.23 12.06 -18.12
N ILE A 410 -10.38 11.46 -18.39
CA ILE A 410 -10.58 10.03 -18.65
C ILE A 410 -11.11 9.87 -20.08
N LEU A 411 -10.68 8.81 -20.76
CA LEU A 411 -11.07 8.48 -22.12
C LEU A 411 -11.95 7.23 -22.16
N PHE A 412 -12.99 7.29 -22.99
CA PHE A 412 -13.92 6.19 -23.20
C PHE A 412 -14.07 5.87 -24.69
N PRO A 413 -14.29 4.60 -25.06
CA PRO A 413 -14.59 4.23 -26.43
C PRO A 413 -15.92 4.86 -26.89
N ASN A 414 -16.04 5.07 -28.20
CA ASN A 414 -17.22 5.66 -28.83
C ASN A 414 -17.62 4.87 -30.09
N THR A 415 -18.77 5.18 -30.70
CA THR A 415 -19.30 4.44 -31.87
C THR A 415 -18.53 4.68 -33.19
N GLN A 416 -17.50 5.55 -33.18
CA GLN A 416 -16.54 5.80 -34.27
C GLN A 416 -17.11 6.15 -35.67
N SER A 417 -18.42 6.40 -35.84
CA SER A 417 -19.01 6.75 -37.14
C SER A 417 -20.16 7.76 -37.07
N GLY A 418 -20.36 8.51 -38.16
CA GLY A 418 -21.29 9.63 -38.23
C GLY A 418 -20.70 10.96 -37.73
N THR A 419 -21.50 12.03 -37.84
CA THR A 419 -21.22 13.37 -37.25
C THR A 419 -21.52 13.43 -35.75
N SER A 420 -22.00 12.32 -35.17
CA SER A 420 -22.44 12.16 -33.80
C SER A 420 -21.93 10.81 -33.26
N ARG A 421 -20.89 10.83 -32.43
CA ARG A 421 -20.23 9.67 -31.84
C ARG A 421 -20.64 9.56 -30.37
N ALA A 422 -21.59 8.70 -30.09
CA ALA A 422 -22.04 8.41 -28.73
C ALA A 422 -21.02 7.55 -27.99
N TYR A 423 -21.06 7.58 -26.65
CA TYR A 423 -20.30 6.62 -25.84
C TYR A 423 -20.70 5.19 -26.17
N ILE A 424 -19.77 4.25 -26.07
CA ILE A 424 -20.12 2.85 -25.83
C ILE A 424 -20.29 2.70 -24.32
N SER A 425 -21.35 2.00 -23.88
CA SER A 425 -21.63 1.87 -22.45
C SER A 425 -20.41 1.38 -21.68
N ASN A 426 -20.08 2.01 -20.55
CA ASN A 426 -18.84 1.71 -19.82
C ASN A 426 -18.96 2.13 -18.36
N TYR A 427 -18.11 1.56 -17.51
CA TYR A 427 -18.08 1.83 -16.07
C TYR A 427 -16.65 2.11 -15.63
N VAL A 428 -16.46 3.11 -14.77
CA VAL A 428 -15.17 3.38 -14.13
C VAL A 428 -15.38 3.58 -12.63
N ARG A 429 -14.50 2.94 -11.85
CA ARG A 429 -14.38 3.15 -10.41
C ARG A 429 -13.10 3.92 -10.10
N LEU A 430 -13.23 5.00 -9.34
CA LEU A 430 -12.16 5.85 -8.86
C LEU A 430 -12.19 5.87 -7.33
N HIS A 431 -11.03 5.85 -6.68
CA HIS A 431 -10.94 6.01 -5.23
C HIS A 431 -10.29 7.36 -4.91
N TYR A 432 -11.04 8.25 -4.28
CA TYR A 432 -10.60 9.58 -3.88
C TYR A 432 -10.26 9.59 -2.40
N TYR A 433 -8.96 9.47 -2.12
CA TYR A 433 -8.46 9.31 -0.76
C TYR A 433 -8.03 10.64 -0.19
N ARG A 434 -8.32 10.81 1.11
CA ARG A 434 -7.75 11.87 1.92
C ARG A 434 -6.34 11.45 2.34
N THR A 435 -5.33 12.28 2.07
CA THR A 435 -3.99 12.08 2.66
C THR A 435 -3.75 12.94 3.90
N LYS A 436 -4.76 13.68 4.35
CA LYS A 436 -4.70 14.49 5.55
C LYS A 436 -6.08 14.65 6.17
N HIS A 437 -6.14 14.56 7.50
CA HIS A 437 -7.33 14.91 8.26
C HIS A 437 -7.43 16.45 8.38
N ASN A 438 -8.61 17.00 8.11
CA ASN A 438 -8.86 18.44 8.24
C ASN A 438 -9.56 18.75 9.58
N PHE A 439 -8.76 19.02 10.62
CA PHE A 439 -9.27 19.39 11.96
C PHE A 439 -10.11 20.66 11.99
N ASN A 440 -10.01 21.52 10.96
CA ASN A 440 -10.77 22.76 10.89
C ASN A 440 -12.18 22.56 10.30
N ASN A 441 -12.50 21.36 9.83
CA ASN A 441 -13.83 21.06 9.34
C ASN A 441 -14.77 20.77 10.52
N ALA A 442 -15.71 21.68 10.79
CA ALA A 442 -16.71 21.53 11.85
C ALA A 442 -17.82 20.51 11.51
N ASN A 443 -17.62 19.67 10.48
CA ASN A 443 -18.64 18.74 10.02
C ASN A 443 -18.57 17.40 10.77
N ASN A 444 -19.42 17.25 11.79
CA ASN A 444 -19.55 16.05 12.62
C ASN A 444 -20.13 14.83 11.87
N SER A 445 -20.22 14.84 10.55
CA SER A 445 -20.71 13.71 9.75
C SER A 445 -19.60 12.85 9.16
N VAL A 446 -18.33 13.24 9.32
CA VAL A 446 -17.19 12.51 8.74
C VAL A 446 -16.49 11.70 9.81
N LEU A 447 -16.18 10.45 9.50
CA LEU A 447 -15.39 9.59 10.37
C LEU A 447 -13.96 10.12 10.54
N GLU A 448 -13.42 10.01 11.74
CA GLU A 448 -12.04 10.37 12.06
C GLU A 448 -11.07 9.42 11.34
N ASN A 449 -9.95 10.01 10.91
CA ASN A 449 -8.88 9.32 10.19
C ASN A 449 -7.58 10.10 10.43
N ILE A 450 -7.22 10.20 11.71
CA ILE A 450 -6.11 11.00 12.22
C ILE A 450 -4.81 10.19 12.08
N HIS A 451 -4.84 8.95 12.56
CA HIS A 451 -3.73 8.02 12.56
C HIS A 451 -3.86 6.97 11.44
N TYR A 452 -2.74 6.38 11.05
CA TYR A 452 -2.71 5.37 9.98
C TYR A 452 -3.53 4.12 10.33
N TYR A 453 -3.61 3.75 11.61
CA TYR A 453 -4.40 2.62 12.08
C TYR A 453 -5.91 2.87 12.18
N ASP A 454 -6.40 4.12 12.08
CA ASP A 454 -7.85 4.45 12.14
C ASP A 454 -8.63 3.95 10.91
N SER A 455 -7.90 3.59 9.86
CA SER A 455 -8.47 3.10 8.59
C SER A 455 -7.81 1.82 8.10
N ALA A 456 -6.93 1.20 8.91
CA ALA A 456 -6.17 0.03 8.49
C ALA A 456 -7.04 -1.23 8.37
N PHE A 457 -8.05 -1.38 9.22
CA PHE A 457 -8.81 -2.62 9.31
C PHE A 457 -10.18 -2.52 8.65
N CYS A 458 -10.66 -3.66 8.14
CA CYS A 458 -11.95 -3.75 7.47
C CYS A 458 -13.11 -3.40 8.42
N SER A 459 -14.29 -3.10 7.85
CA SER A 459 -15.51 -2.96 8.66
C SER A 459 -15.81 -4.26 9.41
N ILE A 460 -16.32 -4.13 10.64
CA ILE A 460 -16.81 -5.28 11.41
C ILE A 460 -18.18 -5.78 10.92
N ASP A 461 -18.86 -4.97 10.10
CA ASP A 461 -20.22 -5.21 9.61
C ASP A 461 -20.26 -5.73 8.16
N ILE A 462 -19.12 -6.20 7.62
CA ILE A 462 -19.13 -6.92 6.34
C ILE A 462 -20.02 -8.16 6.52
N PRO A 463 -21.05 -8.39 5.67
CA PRO A 463 -22.02 -9.47 5.88
C PRO A 463 -21.40 -10.87 6.00
N GLN A 464 -20.33 -11.13 5.25
CA GLN A 464 -19.59 -12.39 5.26
C GLN A 464 -18.70 -12.54 6.51
N PHE A 465 -18.50 -11.47 7.28
CA PHE A 465 -17.81 -11.52 8.56
C PHE A 465 -18.76 -12.00 9.67
N SER A 466 -19.50 -13.08 9.44
CA SER A 466 -20.31 -13.73 10.46
C SER A 466 -19.41 -14.55 11.36
N LEU A 467 -19.34 -14.20 12.65
CA LEU A 467 -18.67 -15.01 13.65
C LEU A 467 -19.64 -16.13 14.07
N PRO A 468 -19.34 -17.40 13.76
CA PRO A 468 -20.24 -18.50 14.05
C PRO A 468 -20.26 -18.82 15.56
N ASP A 469 -21.40 -19.31 16.04
CA ASP A 469 -21.54 -19.86 17.41
C ASP A 469 -20.71 -21.15 17.59
N ASN A 470 -20.40 -21.81 16.48
CA ASN A 470 -19.56 -23.00 16.39
C ASN A 470 -18.18 -22.53 15.90
N LEU A 471 -17.07 -23.08 16.40
CA LEU A 471 -15.68 -22.65 16.14
C LEU A 471 -15.19 -22.80 14.68
N ASP A 472 -16.04 -22.58 13.69
CA ASP A 472 -15.74 -22.72 12.28
C ASP A 472 -14.72 -21.67 11.84
N VAL A 473 -13.83 -22.12 10.98
CA VAL A 473 -12.74 -21.34 10.42
C VAL A 473 -13.25 -20.57 9.19
N GLY A 474 -12.96 -19.28 9.11
CA GLY A 474 -13.43 -18.45 7.99
C GLY A 474 -12.54 -17.26 7.66
N SER A 475 -12.86 -16.59 6.55
CA SER A 475 -12.11 -15.41 6.11
C SER A 475 -13.01 -14.46 5.31
N VAL A 476 -12.70 -13.18 5.39
CA VAL A 476 -13.33 -12.12 4.60
C VAL A 476 -12.26 -11.15 4.11
N GLU A 477 -12.44 -10.60 2.91
CA GLU A 477 -11.60 -9.55 2.34
C GLU A 477 -12.53 -8.42 1.88
N SER A 478 -12.24 -7.19 2.29
CA SER A 478 -12.97 -6.03 1.79
C SER A 478 -12.72 -5.83 0.31
N THR A 479 -13.77 -5.41 -0.37
CA THR A 479 -13.76 -5.10 -1.80
C THR A 479 -13.21 -3.72 -2.10
N ASN A 480 -13.07 -2.88 -1.08
CA ASN A 480 -12.59 -1.52 -1.21
C ASN A 480 -11.18 -1.41 -0.65
N PRO A 481 -10.18 -1.08 -1.50
CA PRO A 481 -8.87 -0.76 -0.97
C PRO A 481 -8.95 0.48 -0.09
N ILE A 482 -8.13 0.47 0.95
CA ILE A 482 -7.96 1.57 1.89
C ILE A 482 -6.65 2.29 1.59
N TYR A 483 -6.58 3.53 2.08
CA TYR A 483 -5.38 4.34 2.01
C TYR A 483 -4.83 4.55 3.42
N VAL A 484 -3.68 3.96 3.68
CA VAL A 484 -2.98 4.02 4.97
C VAL A 484 -1.77 4.93 4.82
N ARG A 485 -1.58 5.84 5.77
CA ARG A 485 -0.55 6.87 5.67
C ARG A 485 -0.03 7.28 7.03
N GLU A 486 1.27 7.45 7.13
CA GLU A 486 1.92 8.06 8.29
C GLU A 486 2.69 9.32 7.85
N PRO A 487 2.30 10.52 8.32
CA PRO A 487 2.95 11.76 7.93
C PRO A 487 4.37 11.88 8.53
N LEU A 488 5.23 12.70 7.92
CA LEU A 488 6.56 13.03 8.46
C LEU A 488 6.46 13.70 9.85
N HIS A 489 7.28 13.22 10.79
CA HIS A 489 7.20 13.53 12.22
C HIS A 489 7.74 14.90 12.65
N TYR A 490 8.39 15.66 11.77
CA TYR A 490 9.16 16.83 12.24
C TYR A 490 9.26 17.97 11.21
N ASP A 491 8.16 18.69 11.03
CA ASP A 491 8.27 20.09 10.63
C ASP A 491 7.18 20.88 11.36
N ALA A 492 7.58 21.64 12.39
CA ALA A 492 6.68 22.49 13.18
C ALA A 492 6.02 23.60 12.34
N ASN A 493 6.56 23.88 11.14
CA ASN A 493 5.96 24.75 10.14
C ASN A 493 5.19 23.96 9.07
N HIS A 494 5.20 22.63 9.13
CA HIS A 494 4.36 21.81 8.28
C HIS A 494 2.92 22.14 8.64
N PRO A 495 2.06 22.45 7.66
CA PRO A 495 0.65 22.72 7.92
C PRO A 495 -0.12 21.55 8.54
N ASN A 496 0.55 20.41 8.80
CA ASN A 496 0.00 19.16 9.33
C ASN A 496 0.54 18.84 10.73
N TYR A 497 1.41 19.69 11.28
CA TYR A 497 1.93 19.52 12.63
C TYR A 497 0.88 19.92 13.64
N ASP A 498 0.46 18.96 14.47
CA ASP A 498 -0.29 19.24 15.69
C ASP A 498 0.64 18.94 16.87
N ALA A 499 0.94 19.99 17.63
CA ALA A 499 1.82 19.94 18.79
C ALA A 499 1.31 19.02 19.92
N ASN A 500 0.04 18.59 19.86
CA ASN A 500 -0.56 17.73 20.87
C ASN A 500 -0.39 16.23 20.58
N TYR A 501 0.01 15.84 19.36
CA TYR A 501 0.23 14.43 19.02
C TYR A 501 1.71 14.10 19.14
N ASN A 502 2.01 13.22 20.10
CA ASN A 502 3.37 12.76 20.38
C ASN A 502 3.91 11.89 19.22
N LEU A 503 5.24 11.84 19.15
CA LEU A 503 6.10 11.15 18.18
C LEU A 503 5.91 9.62 18.17
N GLU A 504 4.72 9.12 17.82
CA GLU A 504 4.42 7.68 17.91
C GLU A 504 4.99 6.84 16.75
N GLY A 505 5.70 7.45 15.79
CA GLY A 505 5.60 6.94 14.43
C GLY A 505 6.80 6.27 13.81
N THR A 506 6.44 5.31 12.98
CA THR A 506 7.30 4.32 12.36
C THR A 506 7.83 4.76 10.99
N GLY A 507 7.39 5.87 10.42
CA GLY A 507 8.02 6.46 9.23
C GLY A 507 7.14 7.40 8.40
N ASN A 508 7.64 7.73 7.20
CA ASN A 508 6.97 8.55 6.19
C ASN A 508 6.50 7.66 5.03
N PHE A 509 5.30 7.08 5.16
CA PHE A 509 4.78 6.15 4.15
C PHE A 509 3.34 6.44 3.77
N GLU A 510 3.00 6.05 2.53
CA GLU A 510 1.69 6.26 1.92
C GLU A 510 1.36 5.06 1.02
N LEU A 511 0.40 4.23 1.45
CA LEU A 511 0.11 2.94 0.80
C LEU A 511 -1.37 2.75 0.53
N ASN A 512 -1.67 2.13 -0.62
CA ASN A 512 -2.95 1.45 -0.80
C ASN A 512 -2.85 0.03 -0.28
N MET A 513 -3.78 -0.35 0.56
CA MET A 513 -3.83 -1.68 1.17
C MET A 513 -5.16 -2.36 0.89
N ILE A 514 -5.10 -3.67 0.69
CA ILE A 514 -6.24 -4.58 0.84
C ILE A 514 -6.37 -4.88 2.33
N ASN A 515 -7.60 -4.95 2.83
CA ASN A 515 -7.86 -5.33 4.21
C ASN A 515 -8.91 -6.45 4.31
N GLY A 516 -8.95 -7.11 5.46
CA GLY A 516 -9.88 -8.20 5.72
C GLY A 516 -9.68 -8.79 7.11
N ALA A 517 -10.25 -9.96 7.33
CA ALA A 517 -10.08 -10.73 8.55
C ALA A 517 -10.05 -12.24 8.30
N TYR A 518 -9.31 -12.94 9.15
CA TYR A 518 -9.35 -14.40 9.30
C TYR A 518 -9.90 -14.72 10.70
N TRP A 519 -10.61 -15.82 10.85
CA TRP A 519 -11.01 -16.34 12.16
C TRP A 519 -10.95 -17.86 12.20
N GLY A 520 -10.79 -18.40 13.40
CA GLY A 520 -10.65 -19.82 13.70
C GLY A 520 -10.05 -20.02 15.10
N ASP A 521 -10.23 -21.21 15.69
CA ASP A 521 -9.64 -21.58 16.99
C ASP A 521 -9.85 -20.52 18.10
N SER A 522 -11.06 -19.91 18.15
CA SER A 522 -11.42 -18.83 19.09
C SER A 522 -10.72 -17.49 18.88
N LEU A 523 -9.98 -17.30 17.79
CA LEU A 523 -9.26 -16.07 17.46
C LEU A 523 -9.77 -15.40 16.19
N VAL A 524 -9.52 -14.10 16.10
CA VAL A 524 -9.75 -13.21 14.97
C VAL A 524 -8.45 -12.47 14.67
N LEU A 525 -8.01 -12.52 13.41
CA LEU A 525 -6.87 -11.76 12.91
C LEU A 525 -7.35 -10.86 11.77
N MET A 526 -7.54 -9.57 12.09
CA MET A 526 -7.76 -8.54 11.07
C MET A 526 -6.41 -8.15 10.46
N TYR A 527 -6.41 -7.83 9.18
CA TYR A 527 -5.19 -7.47 8.46
C TYR A 527 -5.41 -6.30 7.50
N ALA A 528 -4.33 -5.57 7.26
CA ALA A 528 -4.11 -4.71 6.11
C ALA A 528 -2.83 -5.18 5.43
N ARG A 529 -2.82 -5.35 4.11
CA ARG A 529 -1.62 -5.67 3.34
C ARG A 529 -1.54 -4.83 2.09
N ILE A 530 -0.34 -4.45 1.70
CA ILE A 530 -0.11 -3.62 0.52
C ILE A 530 -0.74 -4.25 -0.74
N GLU A 531 -1.51 -3.45 -1.47
CA GLU A 531 -1.99 -3.77 -2.82
C GLU A 531 -1.06 -3.16 -3.86
N TYR A 532 -0.73 -1.88 -3.68
CA TYR A 532 0.05 -1.12 -4.64
C TYR A 532 0.75 0.07 -3.97
N GLU A 533 2.06 0.16 -4.18
CA GLU A 533 2.90 1.19 -3.57
C GLU A 533 2.77 2.53 -4.29
N ASN A 534 2.52 3.60 -3.54
CA ASN A 534 2.79 4.94 -4.06
C ASN A 534 4.31 5.16 -3.97
N THR A 535 5.01 4.77 -5.05
CA THR A 535 6.48 4.81 -5.26
C THR A 535 7.27 6.03 -4.76
N ALA A 536 6.62 7.09 -4.29
CA ALA A 536 7.26 8.29 -3.77
C ALA A 536 7.50 8.32 -2.25
N LYS A 537 6.85 7.47 -1.43
CA LYS A 537 6.96 7.55 0.04
C LYS A 537 6.93 6.18 0.73
N THR A 538 8.09 5.74 1.19
CA THR A 538 8.28 4.56 2.03
C THR A 538 9.05 4.97 3.27
N SER A 539 8.84 4.26 4.38
CA SER A 539 9.68 4.43 5.58
C SER A 539 11.14 4.04 5.35
N GLU A 540 11.41 3.27 4.28
CA GLU A 540 12.68 2.58 4.01
C GLU A 540 13.07 1.54 5.08
N LYS A 541 12.22 1.32 6.09
CA LYS A 541 12.43 0.31 7.12
C LYS A 541 12.02 -1.04 6.57
N GLU A 542 12.96 -1.96 6.46
CA GLU A 542 12.69 -3.34 6.01
C GLU A 542 12.67 -4.32 7.19
N TYR A 543 11.83 -5.35 7.07
CA TYR A 543 11.86 -6.51 7.96
C TYR A 543 13.11 -7.34 7.73
N LEU A 544 13.73 -7.79 8.83
CA LEU A 544 14.75 -8.84 8.76
C LEU A 544 14.13 -10.20 8.98
N ASN A 545 14.31 -11.09 7.99
CA ASN A 545 13.90 -12.48 8.12
C ASN A 545 14.80 -13.24 9.10
N THR A 546 14.59 -12.99 10.39
CA THR A 546 15.45 -13.47 11.48
C THR A 546 14.92 -14.77 12.08
N TYR A 547 13.60 -14.84 12.28
CA TYR A 547 12.90 -15.95 12.92
C TYR A 547 11.88 -16.60 11.99
N ASP A 548 11.76 -17.92 12.06
CA ASP A 548 10.84 -18.70 11.25
C ASP A 548 9.59 -19.14 12.04
N GLN A 549 9.08 -18.28 12.93
CA GLN A 549 7.85 -18.55 13.67
C GLN A 549 6.61 -18.14 12.85
N GLN A 550 5.59 -18.99 12.90
CA GLN A 550 4.25 -18.74 12.35
C GLN A 550 3.24 -18.69 13.50
N LEU A 551 2.06 -18.06 13.30
CA LEU A 551 0.98 -18.16 14.27
C LEU A 551 0.46 -19.60 14.26
N SER A 552 0.48 -20.25 15.42
CA SER A 552 -0.01 -21.62 15.60
C SER A 552 -1.54 -21.69 15.47
N SER A 553 -2.22 -20.60 15.80
CA SER A 553 -3.66 -20.55 16.07
C SER A 553 -4.57 -20.41 14.85
N PHE A 554 -4.02 -20.59 13.62
CA PHE A 554 -4.78 -20.42 12.36
C PHE A 554 -4.47 -21.49 11.30
N GLU A 555 -3.81 -22.60 11.66
CA GLU A 555 -3.30 -23.60 10.69
C GLU A 555 -4.38 -24.25 9.81
N GLN A 556 -5.61 -24.30 10.30
CA GLN A 556 -6.74 -24.92 9.60
C GLN A 556 -7.35 -24.04 8.51
N ASN A 557 -7.04 -22.74 8.48
CA ASN A 557 -7.61 -21.80 7.50
C ASN A 557 -6.82 -21.81 6.18
N TYR A 558 -7.43 -22.32 5.10
CA TYR A 558 -6.76 -22.42 3.79
C TYR A 558 -6.37 -21.04 3.21
N SER A 559 -7.26 -20.04 3.29
CA SER A 559 -6.99 -18.68 2.84
C SER A 559 -5.83 -18.05 3.61
N TYR A 560 -5.75 -18.34 4.91
CA TYR A 560 -4.62 -17.93 5.74
C TYR A 560 -3.31 -18.61 5.30
N ARG A 561 -3.30 -19.88 4.85
CA ARG A 561 -2.04 -20.56 4.45
C ARG A 561 -1.24 -19.78 3.40
N LEU A 562 -1.93 -19.20 2.40
CA LEU A 562 -1.29 -18.35 1.38
C LEU A 562 -0.73 -17.04 1.95
N PHE A 563 -1.34 -16.51 3.00
CA PHE A 563 -0.87 -15.34 3.72
C PHE A 563 0.29 -15.69 4.67
N ARG A 564 0.18 -16.80 5.40
CA ARG A 564 1.14 -17.37 6.35
C ARG A 564 2.47 -17.72 5.72
N ASP A 565 2.48 -18.25 4.50
CA ASP A 565 3.74 -18.58 3.82
C ASP A 565 4.56 -17.32 3.48
N ARG A 566 3.93 -16.15 3.54
CA ARG A 566 4.55 -14.83 3.33
C ARG A 566 4.81 -14.07 4.63
N LEU A 567 4.34 -14.55 5.77
CA LEU A 567 4.34 -13.83 7.04
C LEU A 567 5.00 -14.65 8.15
N LYS A 568 6.01 -14.06 8.79
CA LYS A 568 6.69 -14.61 9.97
C LYS A 568 6.55 -13.65 11.13
N PHE A 569 6.54 -14.20 12.33
CA PHE A 569 6.25 -13.46 13.55
C PHE A 569 7.39 -13.57 14.55
N LEU A 570 7.34 -12.65 15.51
CA LEU A 570 8.17 -12.66 16.72
C LEU A 570 7.26 -12.35 17.91
N CYS A 571 7.32 -13.14 18.97
CA CYS A 571 6.54 -12.96 20.21
C CYS A 571 7.49 -12.87 21.41
N ARG A 572 7.24 -11.88 22.26
CA ARG A 572 8.07 -11.54 23.43
C ARG A 572 7.20 -11.37 24.67
N GLU A 573 7.80 -11.55 25.84
CA GLU A 573 7.13 -11.44 27.13
C GLU A 573 7.47 -10.12 27.83
N TYR A 574 6.47 -9.40 28.35
CA TYR A 574 6.59 -8.07 28.96
C TYR A 574 6.05 -8.04 30.39
N ASN A 575 6.73 -7.33 31.29
CA ASN A 575 6.36 -7.17 32.70
C ASN A 575 5.53 -5.90 32.95
N ILE A 576 4.30 -5.84 32.43
CA ILE A 576 3.48 -4.61 32.42
C ILE A 576 3.02 -4.22 33.84
N THR A 577 3.26 -2.95 34.23
CA THR A 577 2.90 -2.43 35.56
C THR A 577 1.40 -2.50 35.81
N GLY A 578 0.99 -3.08 36.95
CA GLY A 578 -0.41 -3.20 37.35
C GLY A 578 -1.06 -4.54 36.97
N ASN A 579 -0.38 -5.36 36.16
CA ASN A 579 -0.75 -6.75 35.94
C ASN A 579 0.18 -7.64 36.80
N ASN A 580 -0.37 -8.56 37.59
CA ASN A 580 0.47 -9.48 38.40
C ASN A 580 1.16 -10.57 37.54
N ASN A 581 0.90 -10.58 36.24
CA ASN A 581 1.39 -11.55 35.27
C ASN A 581 2.20 -10.87 34.17
N THR A 582 3.08 -11.63 33.53
CA THR A 582 3.70 -11.26 32.27
C THR A 582 2.66 -11.23 31.14
N THR A 583 2.87 -10.37 30.15
CA THR A 583 2.03 -10.24 28.95
C THR A 583 2.84 -10.59 27.70
N LYS A 584 2.33 -11.49 26.87
CA LYS A 584 2.92 -11.75 25.55
C LYS A 584 2.53 -10.66 24.56
N ILE A 585 3.47 -10.24 23.71
CA ILE A 585 3.24 -9.26 22.65
C ILE A 585 3.85 -9.80 21.33
N PRO A 586 3.01 -10.32 20.41
CA PRO A 586 3.44 -10.67 19.06
C PRO A 586 3.72 -9.43 18.20
N SER A 587 4.45 -9.65 17.11
CA SER A 587 4.94 -8.62 16.18
C SER A 587 5.26 -9.25 14.84
N ILE A 588 5.36 -8.44 13.78
CA ILE A 588 5.75 -8.94 12.47
C ILE A 588 7.28 -9.06 12.46
N ASN A 589 7.79 -10.26 12.17
CA ASN A 589 9.22 -10.48 11.92
C ASN A 589 9.55 -10.29 10.44
N PHE A 590 8.68 -10.78 9.55
CA PHE A 590 8.89 -10.72 8.11
C PHE A 590 7.56 -10.77 7.35
N PHE A 591 7.41 -9.92 6.34
CA PHE A 591 6.29 -10.00 5.41
C PHE A 591 6.78 -9.85 3.95
N ARG A 592 6.44 -10.82 3.10
CA ARG A 592 6.74 -10.78 1.66
C ARG A 592 5.54 -10.30 0.86
N SER A 593 5.65 -9.14 0.22
CA SER A 593 4.69 -8.69 -0.78
C SER A 593 5.01 -9.34 -2.14
N ASN A 594 4.15 -10.25 -2.62
CA ASN A 594 4.27 -10.79 -3.99
C ASN A 594 3.59 -9.88 -5.03
N ASP A 595 2.78 -8.92 -4.58
CA ASP A 595 1.92 -8.11 -5.46
C ASP A 595 2.69 -6.92 -6.06
N LEU A 596 3.92 -6.68 -5.60
CA LEU A 596 4.84 -5.69 -6.17
C LEU A 596 5.78 -6.38 -7.15
N ALA A 597 5.53 -6.21 -8.45
CA ALA A 597 6.21 -6.92 -9.52
C ALA A 597 7.74 -6.68 -9.62
N ASP A 598 8.36 -5.80 -8.83
CA ASP A 598 9.78 -5.43 -9.01
C ASP A 598 10.54 -4.95 -7.75
N SER A 599 9.89 -4.72 -6.60
CA SER A 599 10.62 -4.34 -5.38
C SER A 599 10.76 -5.56 -4.49
N GLY A 600 11.92 -6.23 -4.54
CA GLY A 600 12.31 -7.25 -3.56
C GLY A 600 12.48 -6.72 -2.12
N LYS A 601 11.80 -5.63 -1.77
CA LYS A 601 11.92 -4.88 -0.54
C LYS A 601 10.72 -5.16 0.36
N ASN A 602 11.00 -5.65 1.56
CA ASN A 602 10.00 -6.08 2.53
C ASN A 602 9.81 -4.98 3.57
N TYR A 603 9.27 -3.83 3.15
CA TYR A 603 9.07 -2.69 4.04
C TYR A 603 8.09 -3.02 5.18
N LYS A 604 8.28 -2.38 6.34
CA LYS A 604 7.52 -2.68 7.56
C LYS A 604 6.04 -2.39 7.40
N GLU A 605 5.73 -1.24 6.81
CA GLU A 605 4.38 -0.76 6.56
C GLU A 605 3.59 -1.61 5.54
N ASN A 606 4.22 -2.59 4.87
CA ASN A 606 3.55 -3.42 3.87
C ASN A 606 2.47 -4.32 4.48
N CYS A 607 2.45 -4.52 5.80
CA CYS A 607 1.45 -5.31 6.49
C CYS A 607 1.18 -4.77 7.89
N MET A 608 -0.10 -4.65 8.23
CA MET A 608 -0.60 -4.33 9.57
C MET A 608 -1.56 -5.42 10.02
N LEU A 609 -1.60 -5.70 11.33
CA LEU A 609 -2.38 -6.79 11.91
C LEU A 609 -3.05 -6.35 13.21
N LEU A 610 -4.26 -6.85 13.45
CA LEU A 610 -4.96 -6.73 14.73
C LEU A 610 -5.48 -8.11 15.15
N GLY A 611 -4.95 -8.62 16.26
CA GLY A 611 -5.34 -9.89 16.87
C GLY A 611 -6.29 -9.71 18.05
N LEU A 612 -7.46 -10.32 17.97
CA LEU A 612 -8.49 -10.34 19.02
C LEU A 612 -9.01 -11.77 19.21
N THR A 613 -9.66 -12.05 20.34
CA THR A 613 -10.45 -13.28 20.48
C THR A 613 -11.83 -13.13 19.82
N ILE A 614 -12.47 -14.26 19.51
CA ILE A 614 -13.86 -14.26 19.00
C ILE A 614 -14.80 -13.61 20.02
N ASP A 615 -14.64 -13.87 21.31
CA ASP A 615 -15.47 -13.29 22.38
C ASP A 615 -15.33 -11.77 22.49
N GLU A 616 -14.10 -11.25 22.39
CA GLU A 616 -13.85 -9.81 22.33
C GLU A 616 -14.52 -9.22 21.09
N MET A 617 -14.39 -9.85 19.93
CA MET A 617 -15.01 -9.37 18.70
C MET A 617 -16.54 -9.44 18.74
N ILE A 618 -17.14 -10.49 19.32
CA ILE A 618 -18.59 -10.57 19.57
C ILE A 618 -19.03 -9.39 20.44
N SER A 619 -18.27 -9.07 21.48
CA SER A 619 -18.57 -7.94 22.38
C SER A 619 -18.48 -6.59 21.66
N ILE A 620 -17.50 -6.42 20.77
CA ILE A 620 -17.39 -5.25 19.90
C ILE A 620 -18.61 -5.15 18.96
N LYS A 621 -18.98 -6.24 18.30
CA LYS A 621 -20.13 -6.26 17.37
C LYS A 621 -21.46 -6.03 18.07
N ALA A 622 -21.57 -6.44 19.33
CA ALA A 622 -22.77 -6.29 20.17
C ALA A 622 -22.98 -4.87 20.72
N ASP A 623 -22.04 -3.93 20.53
CA ASP A 623 -22.26 -2.54 20.92
C ASP A 623 -23.41 -1.92 20.11
N THR A 624 -24.41 -1.36 20.82
CA THR A 624 -25.62 -0.77 20.24
C THR A 624 -25.65 0.75 20.31
N GLN A 625 -24.58 1.40 20.78
CA GLN A 625 -24.50 2.86 20.86
C GLN A 625 -24.34 3.48 19.47
N LEU A 626 -23.71 2.73 18.57
CA LEU A 626 -23.60 3.05 17.16
C LEU A 626 -24.64 2.25 16.35
N SER A 627 -25.16 2.86 15.28
CA SER A 627 -26.06 2.20 14.35
C SER A 627 -25.33 1.14 13.52
N ASP A 628 -25.98 -0.01 13.39
CA ASP A 628 -25.62 -1.11 12.48
C ASP A 628 -26.04 -0.86 11.02
N ASN A 629 -26.79 0.22 10.74
CA ASN A 629 -27.16 0.58 9.36
C ASN A 629 -25.97 1.13 8.57
N HIS A 630 -24.93 1.63 9.25
CA HIS A 630 -23.70 2.10 8.63
C HIS A 630 -22.55 1.23 9.13
N GLN A 631 -21.58 0.94 8.26
CA GLN A 631 -20.43 0.13 8.62
C GLN A 631 -19.63 0.76 9.77
N ARG A 632 -19.41 -0.01 10.83
CA ARG A 632 -18.60 0.39 11.97
C ARG A 632 -17.16 -0.08 11.80
N PHE A 633 -16.22 0.77 12.19
CA PHE A 633 -14.78 0.56 11.98
C PHE A 633 -14.04 0.60 13.30
N ILE A 634 -13.02 -0.27 13.43
CA ILE A 634 -12.11 -0.22 14.57
C ILE A 634 -11.35 1.11 14.55
N HIS A 635 -11.28 1.75 15.73
CA HIS A 635 -10.47 2.92 16.00
C HIS A 635 -9.56 2.60 17.19
N LEU A 636 -8.26 2.78 17.04
CA LEU A 636 -7.31 2.48 18.13
C LEU A 636 -6.92 3.80 18.80
N GLU A 637 -7.38 4.02 20.02
CA GLU A 637 -7.01 5.22 20.77
C GLU A 637 -5.72 4.95 21.57
N PRO A 638 -4.62 5.68 21.33
CA PRO A 638 -3.39 5.49 22.08
C PRO A 638 -3.59 5.83 23.56
N LEU A 639 -3.12 4.95 24.45
CA LEU A 639 -3.08 5.28 25.86
C LEU A 639 -2.02 6.35 26.15
N ALA A 640 -2.32 7.21 27.13
CA ALA A 640 -1.41 8.27 27.55
C ALA A 640 -0.04 7.69 27.94
N GLY A 641 1.02 8.34 27.45
CA GLY A 641 2.40 7.93 27.73
C GLY A 641 2.95 6.85 26.80
N ASN A 642 2.31 6.56 25.66
CA ASN A 642 2.95 5.81 24.59
C ASN A 642 4.22 6.53 24.06
N PRO A 643 5.32 5.79 23.72
CA PRO A 643 5.54 4.38 24.09
C PRO A 643 5.68 4.23 25.61
N GLN A 644 5.06 3.20 26.16
CA GLN A 644 5.15 2.84 27.58
C GLN A 644 6.36 1.95 27.85
N GLU A 645 6.75 1.85 29.12
CA GLU A 645 7.86 1.01 29.59
C GLU A 645 7.34 0.00 30.63
N ASP A 646 7.73 -1.26 30.47
CA ASP A 646 7.43 -2.32 31.44
C ASP A 646 8.37 -2.25 32.67
N ASN A 647 8.21 -3.13 33.66
CA ASN A 647 9.05 -3.14 34.87
C ASN A 647 10.53 -3.44 34.60
N ASN A 648 10.87 -3.96 33.41
CA ASN A 648 12.22 -4.21 32.96
C ASN A 648 12.73 -3.07 32.05
N ASN A 649 11.97 -1.99 31.85
CA ASN A 649 12.24 -0.94 30.88
C ASN A 649 12.22 -1.44 29.41
N ASN A 650 11.45 -2.49 29.11
CA ASN A 650 11.13 -2.84 27.73
C ASN A 650 10.00 -1.96 27.23
N ARG A 651 10.14 -1.43 26.00
CA ARG A 651 9.15 -0.54 25.40
C ARG A 651 8.06 -1.30 24.68
N TYR A 652 6.85 -0.81 24.84
CA TYR A 652 5.68 -1.27 24.12
C TYR A 652 4.69 -0.11 23.93
N PHE A 653 3.73 -0.31 23.05
CA PHE A 653 2.61 0.59 22.83
C PHE A 653 1.34 -0.09 23.30
N SER A 654 0.40 0.71 23.78
CA SER A 654 -0.90 0.23 24.24
C SER A 654 -2.01 1.14 23.74
N TYR A 655 -3.12 0.51 23.33
CA TYR A 655 -4.25 1.19 22.71
C TYR A 655 -5.55 0.66 23.30
N THR A 656 -6.50 1.55 23.53
CA THR A 656 -7.90 1.15 23.76
C THR A 656 -8.55 0.88 22.42
N VAL A 657 -9.13 -0.32 22.26
CA VAL A 657 -9.96 -0.64 21.10
C VAL A 657 -11.29 0.10 21.24
N ARG A 658 -11.49 1.07 20.35
CA ARG A 658 -12.75 1.80 20.20
C ARG A 658 -13.42 1.40 18.89
N LEU A 659 -14.70 1.75 18.81
CA LEU A 659 -15.52 1.54 17.63
C LEU A 659 -16.02 2.90 17.15
N GLN A 660 -15.86 3.17 15.86
CA GLN A 660 -16.30 4.41 15.24
C GLN A 660 -17.42 4.11 14.23
N GLY A 661 -18.45 4.96 14.22
CA GLY A 661 -19.62 4.82 13.35
C GLY A 661 -20.55 6.02 13.48
N PHE A 662 -21.86 5.80 13.31
CA PHE A 662 -22.87 6.84 13.52
C PHE A 662 -23.71 6.56 14.75
N ASP A 663 -23.95 7.59 15.56
CA ASP A 663 -24.89 7.52 16.68
C ASP A 663 -26.37 7.54 16.21
N SER A 664 -27.29 7.43 17.17
CA SER A 664 -28.74 7.54 16.91
C SER A 664 -29.19 8.89 16.32
N ASN A 665 -28.38 9.95 16.44
CA ASN A 665 -28.63 11.27 15.87
C ASN A 665 -28.00 11.45 14.48
N GLN A 666 -27.36 10.41 13.94
CA GLN A 666 -26.65 10.43 12.66
C GLN A 666 -25.41 11.35 12.65
N HIS A 667 -24.76 11.53 13.80
CA HIS A 667 -23.43 12.11 13.90
C HIS A 667 -22.36 11.02 13.98
N ALA A 668 -21.20 11.29 13.38
CA ALA A 668 -20.03 10.46 13.58
C ALA A 668 -19.66 10.47 15.07
N ASP A 669 -19.44 9.29 15.65
CA ASP A 669 -19.13 9.13 17.06
C ASP A 669 -18.18 7.94 17.27
N ILE A 670 -17.49 7.94 18.41
CA ILE A 670 -16.53 6.92 18.82
C ILE A 670 -16.91 6.40 20.22
N VAL A 671 -17.15 5.10 20.32
CA VAL A 671 -17.56 4.43 21.56
C VAL A 671 -16.53 3.40 22.00
N THR A 672 -16.52 3.08 23.30
CA THR A 672 -15.61 2.08 23.87
C THR A 672 -16.38 0.79 24.17
N PRO A 673 -16.37 -0.21 23.28
CA PRO A 673 -16.95 -1.51 23.57
C PRO A 673 -16.26 -2.13 24.79
N GLN A 674 -17.03 -2.89 25.58
CA GLN A 674 -16.56 -3.52 26.81
C GLN A 674 -16.60 -5.04 26.66
N TYR A 675 -15.54 -5.71 27.10
CA TYR A 675 -15.52 -7.17 27.28
C TYR A 675 -15.41 -7.48 28.78
N ASN A 676 -16.36 -8.24 29.32
CA ASN A 676 -16.44 -8.53 30.76
C ASN A 676 -16.37 -7.26 31.65
N SER A 677 -17.03 -6.18 31.22
CA SER A 677 -17.03 -4.86 31.89
C SER A 677 -15.67 -4.16 31.97
N ASN A 678 -14.72 -4.53 31.11
CA ASN A 678 -13.44 -3.84 30.96
C ASN A 678 -13.24 -3.36 29.52
N ASP A 679 -12.50 -2.27 29.38
CA ASP A 679 -11.97 -1.81 28.10
C ASP A 679 -11.12 -2.91 27.48
N ILE A 680 -11.26 -3.10 26.16
CA ILE A 680 -10.40 -4.01 25.41
C ILE A 680 -9.10 -3.27 25.09
N ILE A 681 -7.99 -3.71 25.68
CA ILE A 681 -6.67 -3.13 25.47
C ILE A 681 -5.86 -4.03 24.54
N VAL A 682 -5.27 -3.44 23.50
CA VAL A 682 -4.34 -4.11 22.60
C VAL A 682 -2.94 -3.52 22.75
N TYR A 683 -1.94 -4.38 22.62
CA TYR A 683 -0.53 -4.05 22.76
C TYR A 683 0.19 -4.21 21.43
N SER A 684 1.24 -3.43 21.22
CA SER A 684 2.13 -3.56 20.08
C SER A 684 3.59 -3.32 20.47
N ARG A 685 4.53 -4.00 19.82
CA ARG A 685 5.96 -3.67 19.92
C ARG A 685 6.41 -2.69 18.85
N ASP A 686 5.85 -2.84 17.65
CA ASP A 686 6.35 -2.24 16.42
C ASP A 686 5.35 -1.32 15.73
N ASN A 687 4.16 -1.11 16.33
CA ASN A 687 3.09 -0.32 15.76
C ASN A 687 2.61 -0.86 14.39
N GLN A 688 2.81 -2.16 14.14
CA GLN A 688 2.33 -2.86 12.95
C GLN A 688 1.45 -4.06 13.32
N PHE A 689 1.76 -4.77 14.41
CA PHE A 689 0.88 -5.80 14.97
C PHE A 689 0.34 -5.35 16.33
N PHE A 690 -0.97 -5.16 16.41
CA PHE A 690 -1.72 -4.91 17.63
C PHE A 690 -2.38 -6.21 18.08
N SER A 691 -2.31 -6.58 19.36
CA SER A 691 -3.00 -7.77 19.86
C SER A 691 -3.53 -7.61 21.27
N SER A 692 -4.71 -8.15 21.55
CA SER A 692 -5.21 -8.22 22.92
C SER A 692 -4.37 -9.18 23.76
N TYR A 693 -4.43 -9.01 25.08
CA TYR A 693 -3.80 -9.97 26.01
C TYR A 693 -4.31 -11.39 25.75
N ALA A 694 -5.64 -11.56 25.61
CA ALA A 694 -6.26 -12.87 25.44
C ALA A 694 -5.88 -13.52 24.10
N PHE A 695 -5.71 -12.74 23.03
CA PHE A 695 -5.16 -13.25 21.77
C PHE A 695 -3.73 -13.77 21.97
N ALA A 696 -2.86 -12.94 22.53
CA ALA A 696 -1.43 -13.21 22.61
C ALA A 696 -1.09 -14.41 23.51
N GLU A 697 -1.92 -14.73 24.52
CA GLU A 697 -1.71 -15.89 25.39
C GLU A 697 -1.67 -17.22 24.63
N ASN A 698 -2.34 -17.30 23.48
CA ASN A 698 -2.37 -18.49 22.61
C ASN A 698 -1.10 -18.65 21.75
N GLU A 699 -0.21 -17.66 21.74
CA GLU A 699 1.00 -17.68 20.93
C GLU A 699 2.22 -18.11 21.75
N ASP A 700 3.12 -18.86 21.12
CA ASP A 700 4.39 -19.28 21.72
C ASP A 700 5.40 -18.12 21.75
N ILE A 701 6.20 -18.04 22.80
CA ILE A 701 7.33 -17.09 22.86
C ILE A 701 8.40 -17.54 21.85
N THR A 702 8.93 -16.62 21.06
CA THR A 702 9.93 -16.97 20.05
C THR A 702 11.25 -17.37 20.70
N ALA A 703 11.64 -18.63 20.49
CA ALA A 703 12.93 -19.17 20.86
C ALA A 703 13.93 -19.16 19.67
N LEU A 704 15.22 -19.17 19.99
CA LEU A 704 16.28 -19.49 19.04
C LEU A 704 16.19 -20.95 18.56
N GLN A 705 16.94 -21.28 17.49
CA GLN A 705 17.03 -22.66 16.98
C GLN A 705 17.51 -23.68 18.02
N ASP A 706 18.23 -23.23 19.05
CA ASP A 706 18.71 -24.07 20.16
C ASP A 706 17.70 -24.21 21.31
N GLY A 707 16.51 -23.60 21.18
CA GLY A 707 15.45 -23.61 22.19
C GLY A 707 15.59 -22.51 23.26
N THR A 708 16.61 -21.64 23.17
CA THR A 708 16.80 -20.55 24.14
C THR A 708 15.74 -19.47 23.93
N ILE A 709 14.99 -19.12 24.98
CA ILE A 709 14.04 -18.01 24.96
C ILE A 709 14.83 -16.70 24.92
N LEU A 710 14.56 -15.88 23.92
CA LEU A 710 15.23 -14.61 23.72
C LEU A 710 14.56 -13.51 24.54
N ASP A 711 15.31 -12.94 25.48
CA ASP A 711 14.92 -11.75 26.23
C ASP A 711 15.29 -10.49 25.42
N HIS A 712 14.28 -9.77 24.89
CA HIS A 712 14.32 -8.43 24.24
C HIS A 712 15.65 -8.01 23.57
N ARG A 713 16.30 -8.95 22.88
CA ARG A 713 17.65 -8.81 22.31
C ARG A 713 17.59 -8.07 20.97
N ILE A 714 18.38 -7.01 20.85
CA ILE A 714 18.63 -6.28 19.60
C ILE A 714 19.90 -6.87 18.97
N GLU A 715 19.79 -7.66 17.89
CA GLU A 715 20.98 -8.22 17.21
C GLU A 715 21.40 -7.35 16.02
N PHE A 716 22.66 -6.97 15.99
CA PHE A 716 23.33 -6.42 14.83
C PHE A 716 23.97 -7.56 14.05
N ARG A 717 23.39 -7.88 12.90
CA ARG A 717 23.88 -8.86 11.93
C ARG A 717 24.81 -8.19 10.95
N VAL A 718 26.11 -8.42 11.12
CA VAL A 718 27.15 -7.86 10.25
C VAL A 718 27.50 -8.89 9.19
N TYR A 719 27.26 -8.55 7.93
CA TYR A 719 27.54 -9.41 6.78
C TYR A 719 28.95 -9.10 6.24
N HIS A 720 29.52 -10.07 5.52
CA HIS A 720 30.90 -10.00 5.00
C HIS A 720 31.14 -8.84 4.01
N ASP A 721 30.08 -8.29 3.41
CA ASP A 721 30.09 -7.13 2.51
C ASP A 721 30.04 -5.80 3.26
N GLY A 722 30.04 -5.84 4.61
CA GLY A 722 29.96 -4.68 5.48
C GLY A 722 28.53 -4.18 5.71
N ILE A 723 27.50 -4.85 5.16
CA ILE A 723 26.12 -4.52 5.46
C ILE A 723 25.83 -4.92 6.91
N VAL A 724 25.28 -3.99 7.69
CA VAL A 724 24.78 -4.26 9.03
C VAL A 724 23.26 -4.23 8.98
N LYS A 725 22.63 -5.32 9.42
CA LYS A 725 21.18 -5.42 9.56
C LYS A 725 20.81 -5.64 11.01
N ILE A 726 19.76 -4.99 11.50
CA ILE A 726 19.34 -5.06 12.90
C ILE A 726 18.05 -5.88 13.07
N THR A 727 18.07 -6.93 13.89
CA THR A 727 17.00 -7.95 13.98
C THR A 727 15.78 -7.53 14.74
N ASP A 728 15.91 -6.57 15.63
CA ASP A 728 14.74 -6.04 16.31
C ASP A 728 14.16 -4.90 15.48
N ASN A 729 12.85 -4.96 15.33
CA ASN A 729 12.08 -3.97 14.61
C ASN A 729 11.84 -2.70 15.43
N LEU A 730 12.34 -2.64 16.68
CA LEU A 730 12.44 -1.40 17.42
C LEU A 730 13.10 -0.33 16.56
N ASP A 731 12.43 0.81 16.44
CA ASP A 731 13.09 2.00 15.93
C ASP A 731 14.30 2.25 16.84
N LEU A 732 15.52 2.16 16.31
CA LEU A 732 16.73 2.41 17.11
C LEU A 732 16.73 3.82 17.71
N ALA A 733 15.92 4.75 17.19
CA ALA A 733 15.69 6.04 17.83
C ALA A 733 15.06 5.94 19.22
N LEU A 734 14.46 4.79 19.52
CA LEU A 734 13.89 4.43 20.81
C LEU A 734 14.86 3.62 21.69
N ALA A 735 16.06 3.27 21.23
CA ALA A 735 17.06 2.63 22.08
C ALA A 735 17.64 3.65 23.08
N LEU A 736 17.47 3.39 24.38
CA LEU A 736 18.01 4.21 25.45
C LEU A 736 19.42 3.76 25.86
N ALA A 737 20.13 4.59 26.62
CA ALA A 737 21.45 4.25 27.16
C ALA A 737 21.47 2.94 27.98
N TYR A 738 20.31 2.53 28.54
CA TYR A 738 20.18 1.29 29.30
C TYR A 738 19.98 0.04 28.42
N ASP A 739 19.66 0.18 27.13
CA ASP A 739 19.53 -0.93 26.18
C ASP A 739 20.90 -1.47 25.71
N GLN A 740 22.01 -0.86 26.14
CA GLN A 740 23.37 -1.30 25.77
C GLN A 740 23.62 -2.77 26.11
N ASN A 741 23.09 -3.26 27.24
CA ASN A 741 23.24 -4.66 27.65
C ASN A 741 22.36 -5.63 26.85
N ARG A 742 21.48 -5.12 25.98
CA ARG A 742 20.56 -5.89 25.11
C ARG A 742 21.02 -5.88 23.66
N ILE A 743 22.09 -5.16 23.34
CA ILE A 743 22.67 -5.12 22.01
C ILE A 743 23.64 -6.30 21.88
N HIS A 744 23.42 -7.15 20.90
CA HIS A 744 24.31 -8.25 20.59
C HIS A 744 24.73 -8.25 19.13
N TYR A 745 25.78 -8.99 18.83
CA TYR A 745 26.38 -9.06 17.50
C TYR A 745 26.38 -10.47 16.95
N VAL A 746 26.05 -10.61 15.67
CA VAL A 746 26.14 -11.87 14.93
C VAL A 746 26.86 -11.59 13.61
N TYR A 747 27.95 -12.29 13.35
CA TYR A 747 28.77 -12.12 12.14
C TYR A 747 28.58 -13.31 11.20
N TYR A 748 28.42 -13.03 9.90
CA TYR A 748 28.28 -14.04 8.84
C TYR A 748 29.56 -14.16 7.99
N ASP A 749 29.98 -15.40 7.68
CA ASP A 749 31.16 -15.68 6.85
C ASP A 749 30.91 -15.39 5.36
N ALA A 750 31.98 -15.03 4.63
CA ALA A 750 32.00 -14.73 3.20
C ALA A 750 31.61 -15.89 2.28
N ASN A 751 31.63 -17.12 2.78
CA ASN A 751 31.37 -18.32 1.98
C ASN A 751 30.04 -19.01 2.29
N ASP A 752 29.32 -18.57 3.33
CA ASP A 752 28.08 -19.21 3.74
C ASP A 752 27.16 -18.20 4.47
N ASN A 753 26.16 -17.70 3.74
CA ASN A 753 25.13 -16.81 4.27
C ASN A 753 24.20 -17.50 5.30
N THR A 754 24.43 -18.77 5.62
CA THR A 754 23.55 -19.56 6.49
C THR A 754 24.19 -20.04 7.79
N SER A 755 25.52 -20.05 7.90
CA SER A 755 26.20 -20.53 9.11
C SER A 755 26.55 -19.39 10.06
N GLU A 756 25.87 -19.37 11.21
CA GLU A 756 26.21 -18.50 12.35
C GLU A 756 27.60 -18.87 12.90
N MET A 757 28.52 -17.90 13.05
CA MET A 757 29.75 -18.15 13.81
C MET A 757 29.39 -18.29 15.29
N GLN A 758 29.24 -19.52 15.79
CA GLN A 758 29.06 -19.78 17.21
C GLN A 758 30.27 -19.27 18.02
N GLY A 759 30.03 -18.37 18.97
CA GLY A 759 30.91 -18.27 20.15
C GLY A 759 31.33 -16.88 20.65
N ILE A 760 30.41 -15.91 20.81
CA ILE A 760 30.70 -14.73 21.66
C ILE A 760 29.55 -14.53 22.65
N SER A 761 29.63 -15.19 23.81
CA SER A 761 28.80 -14.86 24.97
C SER A 761 29.53 -13.83 25.84
N GLU A 762 28.96 -12.65 26.02
CA GLU A 762 29.43 -11.63 26.96
C GLU A 762 29.18 -12.11 28.40
N ASN A 763 30.18 -12.73 29.02
CA ASN A 763 30.12 -13.11 30.44
C ASN A 763 31.38 -12.71 31.22
N ALA A 764 31.95 -11.54 30.89
CA ALA A 764 33.05 -10.96 31.66
C ALA A 764 32.67 -9.57 32.16
N ALA A 765 31.96 -9.53 33.29
CA ALA A 765 31.74 -8.32 34.07
C ALA A 765 33.10 -7.68 34.42
N GLY A 766 33.40 -6.51 33.85
CA GLY A 766 34.52 -5.66 34.30
C GLY A 766 35.43 -5.06 33.22
N THR A 767 35.19 -5.28 31.92
CA THR A 767 35.96 -4.62 30.85
C THR A 767 35.05 -3.87 29.89
N GLU A 768 34.99 -2.54 30.04
CA GLU A 768 34.34 -1.62 29.11
C GLU A 768 35.16 -1.49 27.82
N ASN A 769 35.03 -2.47 26.92
CA ASN A 769 35.21 -2.24 25.50
C ASN A 769 33.81 -2.01 24.94
N GLY A 770 33.50 -0.77 24.60
CA GLY A 770 32.18 -0.37 24.10
C GLY A 770 32.29 0.27 22.73
N PHE A 771 31.19 0.32 22.00
CA PHE A 771 30.99 1.27 20.92
C PHE A 771 29.92 2.27 21.40
N GLU A 772 30.17 3.57 21.29
CA GLU A 772 29.11 4.58 21.40
C GLU A 772 28.40 4.63 20.06
N LEU A 773 27.10 4.34 20.05
CA LEU A 773 26.22 4.74 18.96
C LEU A 773 25.83 6.20 19.20
N VAL A 774 26.18 7.08 18.26
CA VAL A 774 25.77 8.48 18.26
C VAL A 774 24.83 8.70 17.10
N MET A 775 23.63 9.21 17.37
CA MET A 775 22.68 9.58 16.33
C MET A 775 23.06 10.96 15.77
N ALA A 776 23.24 11.07 14.46
CA ALA A 776 23.52 12.31 13.76
C ALA A 776 22.48 12.56 12.65
N ASP A 777 22.34 13.81 12.22
CA ASP A 777 21.54 14.13 11.04
C ASP A 777 22.29 13.70 9.77
N LYS A 778 21.60 13.02 8.87
CA LYS A 778 22.12 12.67 7.55
C LYS A 778 22.18 13.94 6.70
N MET A 779 23.38 14.31 6.30
CA MET A 779 23.63 15.52 5.52
C MET A 779 23.87 15.18 4.06
N ARG A 780 23.08 15.73 3.14
CA ARG A 780 23.33 15.63 1.70
C ARG A 780 24.02 16.86 1.17
N ARG A 781 25.09 16.65 0.41
CA ARG A 781 25.78 17.75 -0.29
C ARG A 781 24.95 18.26 -1.47
N LYS A 782 24.50 19.51 -1.41
CA LYS A 782 23.78 20.16 -2.51
C LYS A 782 24.75 20.96 -3.38
N ARG A 783 24.85 20.60 -4.67
CA ARG A 783 25.73 21.28 -5.63
C ARG A 783 24.93 22.27 -6.45
N TYR A 784 25.18 23.57 -6.29
CA TYR A 784 24.57 24.57 -7.16
C TYR A 784 25.20 24.55 -8.55
N SER A 785 24.35 24.49 -9.58
CA SER A 785 24.75 24.64 -10.98
C SER A 785 25.30 26.05 -11.24
N ARG A 786 26.40 26.13 -11.98
CA ARG A 786 27.27 27.31 -12.16
C ARG A 786 26.66 28.43 -13.03
N THR A 787 25.36 28.41 -13.34
CA THR A 787 24.78 29.25 -14.41
C THR A 787 23.94 30.46 -13.97
N ALA A 788 23.76 30.74 -12.68
CA ALA A 788 23.11 31.99 -12.24
C ALA A 788 24.16 33.01 -11.79
N ILE A 789 24.42 34.03 -12.63
CA ILE A 789 25.21 35.22 -12.27
C ILE A 789 24.38 36.22 -11.45
N ASP A 790 23.07 36.03 -11.33
CA ASP A 790 22.21 36.82 -10.45
C ASP A 790 21.77 35.97 -9.25
N TYR A 791 22.58 35.96 -8.20
CA TYR A 791 22.09 35.61 -6.86
C TYR A 791 21.51 36.90 -6.25
N PRO A 792 20.20 37.01 -6.03
CA PRO A 792 19.68 38.06 -5.17
C PRO A 792 20.15 37.74 -3.75
N GLU A 793 20.83 38.67 -3.08
CA GLU A 793 21.07 38.60 -1.63
C GLU A 793 19.75 38.46 -0.81
N ALA A 794 18.59 38.57 -1.46
CA ALA A 794 17.26 38.50 -0.86
C ALA A 794 16.68 37.08 -0.64
N GLU A 795 17.26 36.01 -1.20
CA GLU A 795 16.81 34.63 -0.92
C GLU A 795 17.61 33.92 0.17
N PHE A 796 18.63 34.57 0.74
CA PHE A 796 19.12 34.14 2.05
C PHE A 796 18.06 34.59 3.07
N PRO A 797 17.51 33.68 3.90
CA PRO A 797 16.66 34.11 4.99
C PRO A 797 17.45 35.15 5.79
N ASN A 798 16.78 36.24 6.19
CA ASN A 798 17.39 37.37 6.92
C ASN A 798 18.54 36.88 7.80
N LEU A 799 19.73 37.48 7.72
CA LEU A 799 20.94 37.10 8.49
C LEU A 799 20.69 36.87 9.99
N ASN A 800 19.55 37.34 10.51
CA ASN A 800 19.02 37.12 11.85
C ASN A 800 18.49 35.70 12.13
N THR A 801 18.35 34.83 11.13
CA THR A 801 17.86 33.43 11.24
C THR A 801 18.97 32.39 11.18
N LEU A 802 20.19 32.81 10.83
CA LEU A 802 21.37 31.95 10.85
C LEU A 802 21.97 31.99 12.25
N THR A 803 22.08 30.83 12.88
CA THR A 803 22.79 30.72 14.15
C THR A 803 24.27 30.58 13.86
N PHE A 804 25.07 31.47 14.45
CA PHE A 804 26.51 31.38 14.39
C PHE A 804 26.99 30.17 15.19
N ILE A 805 27.64 29.20 14.54
CA ILE A 805 28.11 27.99 15.22
C ILE A 805 29.46 28.26 15.86
N ASP A 806 30.47 28.71 15.09
CA ASP A 806 31.79 29.02 15.64
C ASP A 806 32.67 29.89 14.68
N ASN A 807 33.64 30.62 15.26
CA ASN A 807 34.68 31.37 14.52
C ASN A 807 36.02 30.63 14.66
N TYR A 808 36.31 29.75 13.72
CA TYR A 808 37.49 28.91 13.84
C TYR A 808 38.82 29.65 13.67
N GLN A 809 38.81 30.95 13.31
CA GLN A 809 40.01 31.79 13.33
C GLN A 809 40.48 32.13 14.76
N LEU A 810 39.61 32.01 15.78
CA LEU A 810 39.94 32.33 17.18
C LEU A 810 40.78 31.27 17.88
N TYR A 811 40.84 30.03 17.36
CA TYR A 811 41.62 28.94 17.96
C TYR A 811 43.11 28.96 17.61
N GLY A 812 43.63 30.06 17.05
CA GLY A 812 45.05 30.25 16.78
C GLY A 812 45.64 29.35 15.68
N ILE A 813 44.81 28.60 14.96
CA ILE A 813 45.25 27.73 13.87
C ILE A 813 45.42 28.60 12.62
N THR A 814 46.67 28.86 12.25
CA THR A 814 46.99 29.57 11.00
C THR A 814 46.77 28.62 9.81
N ASN A 815 46.14 29.11 8.73
CA ASN A 815 45.78 28.39 7.49
C ASN A 815 44.45 27.60 7.46
N VAL A 816 43.49 27.87 8.35
CA VAL A 816 42.13 27.30 8.24
C VAL A 816 41.31 28.03 7.19
N SER A 817 40.76 27.31 6.20
CA SER A 817 40.05 27.89 5.05
C SER A 817 38.55 28.16 5.28
N ALA A 818 38.02 27.99 6.50
CA ALA A 818 36.65 28.35 6.86
C ALA A 818 36.68 29.54 7.83
N GLY A 819 36.14 30.69 7.41
CA GLY A 819 36.13 31.90 8.23
C GLY A 819 35.04 31.86 9.30
N ASN A 820 33.85 31.39 8.93
CA ASN A 820 32.65 31.28 9.76
C ASN A 820 31.78 30.12 9.25
N THR A 821 31.21 29.32 10.14
CA THR A 821 30.13 28.35 9.84
C THR A 821 28.82 28.83 10.44
N TYR A 822 27.72 28.51 9.75
CA TYR A 822 26.38 28.91 10.15
C TYR A 822 25.45 27.72 9.99
N SER A 823 24.51 27.55 10.92
CA SER A 823 23.33 26.70 10.72
C SER A 823 22.12 27.57 10.45
N ASN A 824 21.20 27.10 9.62
CA ASN A 824 19.87 27.69 9.53
C ASN A 824 18.88 26.96 10.47
N GLU A 825 17.65 27.46 10.54
CA GLU A 825 16.56 26.86 11.33
C GLU A 825 16.17 25.44 10.91
N ARG A 826 16.57 24.99 9.72
CA ARG A 826 16.37 23.63 9.19
C ARG A 826 17.51 22.68 9.55
N GLY A 827 18.57 23.19 10.20
CA GLY A 827 19.77 22.43 10.51
C GLY A 827 20.75 22.28 9.34
N ASP A 828 20.53 22.98 8.22
CA ASP A 828 21.48 22.99 7.09
C ASP A 828 22.76 23.72 7.49
N ILE A 829 23.91 23.22 7.02
CA ILE A 829 25.21 23.82 7.33
C ILE A 829 25.74 24.59 6.12
N LEU A 830 26.05 25.87 6.36
CA LEU A 830 26.66 26.78 5.39
C LEU A 830 28.10 27.08 5.80
N ALA A 831 29.05 26.72 4.94
CA ALA A 831 30.45 27.04 5.12
C ALA A 831 30.89 28.15 4.16
N LYS A 832 31.37 29.29 4.70
CA LYS A 832 31.97 30.35 3.89
C LYS A 832 33.47 30.11 3.72
N PRO A 833 33.99 29.96 2.49
CA PRO A 833 35.43 29.88 2.28
C PRO A 833 36.11 31.19 2.71
N ALA A 834 37.26 31.10 3.37
CA ALA A 834 38.07 32.23 3.79
C ALA A 834 38.52 33.04 2.56
N SER A 835 38.33 34.36 2.62
CA SER A 835 38.53 35.29 1.49
C SER A 835 39.98 35.47 1.01
N ASN A 836 40.96 34.78 1.61
CA ASN A 836 42.39 35.09 1.44
C ASN A 836 43.22 34.08 0.65
N VAL A 837 42.67 32.98 0.15
CA VAL A 837 43.42 32.11 -0.78
C VAL A 837 43.36 32.68 -2.21
N GLY A 838 44.53 33.04 -2.74
CA GLY A 838 44.74 33.73 -4.03
C GLY A 838 44.30 32.98 -5.30
N PHE A 839 43.55 31.89 -5.19
CA PHE A 839 43.05 31.12 -6.33
C PHE A 839 41.70 31.68 -6.83
N ARG A 840 41.73 32.38 -7.98
CA ARG A 840 40.55 32.97 -8.65
C ARG A 840 39.43 31.99 -9.01
N TRP A 841 39.63 30.68 -8.90
CA TRP A 841 38.66 29.66 -9.32
C TRP A 841 37.68 29.20 -8.23
N TYR A 842 37.96 29.45 -6.94
CA TYR A 842 37.16 28.92 -5.81
C TYR A 842 36.34 29.97 -5.04
N ARG A 843 36.41 31.26 -5.41
CA ARG A 843 35.75 32.34 -4.64
C ARG A 843 34.21 32.32 -4.65
N ASN A 844 33.58 31.49 -5.50
CA ASN A 844 32.12 31.46 -5.66
C ASN A 844 31.47 30.11 -5.29
N GLN A 845 32.21 29.14 -4.74
CA GLN A 845 31.61 27.88 -4.31
C GLN A 845 31.21 27.98 -2.84
N LYS A 846 29.96 28.43 -2.61
CA LYS A 846 29.28 28.17 -1.34
C LYS A 846 28.82 26.72 -1.36
N TRP A 847 29.13 25.97 -0.32
CA TRP A 847 28.65 24.61 -0.13
C TRP A 847 27.53 24.66 0.90
N GLU A 848 26.37 24.16 0.50
CA GLU A 848 25.22 23.92 1.37
C GLU A 848 25.13 22.40 1.60
N TYR A 849 25.08 22.03 2.86
CA TYR A 849 24.80 20.66 3.28
C TYR A 849 23.36 20.67 3.80
N GLU A 850 22.48 20.07 3.01
CA GLU A 850 21.06 19.95 3.30
C GLU A 850 20.89 18.85 4.34
N ASN A 851 20.31 19.20 5.49
CA ASN A 851 19.86 18.23 6.47
C ASN A 851 18.71 17.45 5.83
N GLU A 852 18.89 16.15 5.58
CA GLU A 852 17.83 15.32 4.99
C GLU A 852 16.71 15.02 5.99
N VAL A 853 16.83 15.49 7.24
CA VAL A 853 15.92 15.21 8.36
C VAL A 853 15.88 13.71 8.71
N ALA A 854 16.66 12.89 8.00
CA ALA A 854 16.89 11.49 8.30
C ALA A 854 18.00 11.36 9.35
N LYS A 855 17.76 10.55 10.39
CA LYS A 855 18.77 10.23 11.40
C LYS A 855 19.65 9.09 10.93
N CYS A 856 20.96 9.18 11.14
CA CYS A 856 21.90 8.08 10.94
C CYS A 856 22.63 7.74 12.24
N PHE A 857 23.01 6.47 12.39
CA PHE A 857 23.77 5.99 13.54
C PHE A 857 25.26 5.97 13.22
N LEU A 858 26.07 6.63 14.06
CA LEU A 858 27.52 6.65 13.99
C LEU A 858 28.08 5.76 15.10
N VAL A 859 29.00 4.86 14.76
CA VAL A 859 29.61 3.94 15.71
C VAL A 859 31.00 4.45 16.09
N LYS A 860 31.17 4.91 17.32
CA LYS A 860 32.45 5.31 17.92
C LYS A 860 32.97 4.19 18.80
N PHE A 861 34.08 3.57 18.45
CA PHE A 861 34.71 2.56 19.31
C PHE A 861 35.40 3.24 20.51
N ILE A 862 35.03 2.86 21.74
CA ILE A 862 35.72 3.26 22.97
C ILE A 862 36.66 2.14 23.41
N SER A 863 37.90 2.50 23.69
CA SER A 863 38.80 1.69 24.50
C SER A 863 39.17 2.47 25.76
N ASN A 864 38.66 2.03 26.92
CA ASN A 864 39.02 2.60 28.21
C ASN A 864 40.25 1.89 28.79
N ARG A 865 41.47 2.23 28.33
CA ARG A 865 42.67 2.01 29.16
C ARG A 865 43.81 3.01 28.91
N ASN A 866 44.28 3.55 30.04
CA ASN A 866 45.40 4.48 30.18
C ASN A 866 46.71 3.81 29.69
N PRO A 867 47.51 4.45 28.84
CA PRO A 867 48.62 3.82 28.10
C PRO A 867 49.85 3.38 28.93
N ASP A 868 49.86 3.57 30.25
CA ASP A 868 51.11 3.54 31.03
C ASP A 868 51.44 2.24 31.77
N GLN A 869 50.67 1.15 31.64
CA GLN A 869 50.99 -0.11 32.34
C GLN A 869 51.17 -1.30 31.39
N GLY A 870 52.43 -1.49 30.96
CA GLY A 870 52.88 -2.53 30.05
C GLY A 870 52.84 -3.95 30.62
N ASN A 871 51.71 -4.63 30.45
CA ASN A 871 51.66 -6.09 30.47
C ASN A 871 50.97 -6.58 29.17
N PRO A 872 51.65 -7.38 28.33
CA PRO A 872 51.01 -8.00 27.18
C PRO A 872 50.24 -9.23 27.66
N ILE A 873 48.92 -9.24 27.54
CA ILE A 873 48.15 -10.48 27.58
C ILE A 873 47.29 -10.57 26.33
N THR A 874 47.42 -11.74 25.73
CA THR A 874 46.90 -12.32 24.50
C THR A 874 45.39 -12.09 24.32
N LEU A 875 45.00 -11.47 23.21
CA LEU A 875 43.62 -11.37 22.71
C LEU A 875 43.33 -12.47 21.67
N LEU A 876 42.10 -13.00 21.75
CA LEU A 876 41.31 -13.82 20.83
C LEU A 876 41.98 -14.37 19.55
N GLU A 877 41.99 -15.70 19.42
CA GLU A 877 42.46 -16.45 18.26
C GLU A 877 41.54 -16.26 17.04
N PHE A 878 41.87 -15.28 16.20
CA PHE A 878 41.55 -15.32 14.77
C PHE A 878 42.75 -15.96 14.07
N THR A 879 42.64 -17.20 13.63
CA THR A 879 43.74 -17.87 12.93
C THR A 879 44.10 -17.09 11.66
N ASN A 880 45.26 -16.42 11.71
CA ASN A 880 45.95 -15.63 10.68
C ASN A 880 45.69 -14.12 10.59
N ILE A 881 44.98 -13.50 11.53
CA ILE A 881 44.90 -12.04 11.65
C ILE A 881 45.62 -11.63 12.93
N ASN A 882 46.50 -10.61 12.87
CA ASN A 882 47.16 -10.04 14.03
C ASN A 882 46.06 -9.57 15.00
N PRO A 883 45.94 -10.16 16.21
CA PRO A 883 44.81 -9.93 17.10
C PRO A 883 44.78 -8.54 17.74
N ASN A 884 45.67 -7.63 17.31
CA ASN A 884 45.87 -6.30 17.87
C ASN A 884 45.89 -5.22 16.77
N ILE A 885 44.99 -5.27 15.78
CA ILE A 885 44.83 -4.19 14.78
C ILE A 885 44.09 -3.02 15.45
N ASN A 886 44.80 -1.90 15.65
CA ASN A 886 44.26 -0.68 16.24
C ASN A 886 44.21 0.45 15.22
N LEU A 887 43.08 1.18 15.19
CA LEU A 887 43.03 2.54 14.65
C LEU A 887 43.23 3.53 15.81
N ARG A 888 44.40 4.16 15.89
CA ARG A 888 44.75 5.07 16.99
C ARG A 888 44.60 6.51 16.58
N TYR A 889 43.69 7.23 17.22
CA TYR A 889 43.56 8.68 17.01
C TYR A 889 44.78 9.41 17.60
N HIS A 890 45.35 10.30 16.81
CA HIS A 890 46.51 11.09 17.21
C HIS A 890 46.25 12.56 16.95
N GLN A 891 46.29 13.35 18.04
CA GLN A 891 46.21 14.82 18.01
C GLN A 891 45.05 15.36 17.15
N THR A 892 43.87 14.72 17.22
CA THR A 892 42.73 15.07 16.39
C THR A 892 41.43 15.08 17.19
N MET A 893 40.58 16.07 16.90
CA MET A 893 39.21 16.15 17.40
C MET A 893 38.18 15.67 16.35
N ARG A 894 38.66 15.25 15.17
CA ARG A 894 37.84 14.75 14.06
C ARG A 894 37.67 13.24 14.20
N LEU A 895 36.61 12.83 14.88
CA LEU A 895 36.37 11.43 15.26
C LEU A 895 35.15 10.81 14.54
N TYR A 896 34.45 11.57 13.71
CA TYR A 896 33.11 11.22 13.20
C TYR A 896 33.16 11.00 11.68
N PRO A 897 33.42 9.77 11.18
CA PRO A 897 33.30 9.44 9.76
C PRO A 897 31.83 9.33 9.31
N SER A 898 31.56 9.41 8.00
CA SER A 898 30.31 8.85 7.46
C SER A 898 30.29 7.32 7.63
N LEU A 899 29.11 6.72 7.55
CA LEU A 899 28.93 5.28 7.71
C LEU A 899 29.76 4.50 6.68
N GLU A 900 29.79 4.97 5.44
CA GLU A 900 30.52 4.36 4.34
C GLU A 900 32.03 4.41 4.59
N VAL A 901 32.55 5.55 5.06
CA VAL A 901 33.96 5.70 5.41
C VAL A 901 34.34 4.83 6.60
N ALA A 902 33.48 4.74 7.62
CA ALA A 902 33.71 3.92 8.79
C ALA A 902 33.79 2.43 8.41
N ALA A 903 32.79 1.94 7.68
CA ALA A 903 32.72 0.54 7.23
C ALA A 903 33.89 0.19 6.29
N ALA A 904 34.18 1.06 5.31
CA ALA A 904 35.32 0.88 4.41
C ALA A 904 36.65 0.85 5.17
N MET A 905 36.80 1.70 6.18
CA MET A 905 38.01 1.75 7.00
C MET A 905 38.16 0.49 7.87
N ILE A 906 37.07 -0.03 8.45
CA ILE A 906 37.09 -1.28 9.22
C ILE A 906 37.55 -2.44 8.33
N GLY A 907 36.93 -2.60 7.15
CA GLY A 907 37.34 -3.63 6.18
C GLY A 907 38.80 -3.48 5.76
N ALA A 908 39.23 -2.25 5.47
CA ALA A 908 40.61 -1.97 5.10
C ALA A 908 41.62 -2.28 6.23
N LEU A 909 41.27 -2.03 7.49
CA LEU A 909 42.12 -2.35 8.64
C LEU A 909 42.30 -3.85 8.80
N ILE A 910 41.21 -4.62 8.67
CA ILE A 910 41.22 -6.08 8.74
C ILE A 910 42.11 -6.65 7.62
N MET A 911 41.94 -6.17 6.39
CA MET A 911 42.75 -6.62 5.25
C MET A 911 44.21 -6.18 5.34
N PHE A 912 44.48 -4.98 5.84
CA PHE A 912 45.85 -4.47 6.01
C PHE A 912 46.61 -5.19 7.12
N ASN A 913 45.91 -5.66 8.16
CA ASN A 913 46.45 -6.49 9.23
C ASN A 913 47.58 -5.83 10.04
N ASN A 914 47.52 -4.51 10.23
CA ASN A 914 48.50 -3.74 11.00
C ASN A 914 47.87 -2.49 11.64
N ASN A 915 48.52 -1.94 12.67
CA ASN A 915 48.05 -0.74 13.37
C ASN A 915 48.14 0.50 12.49
N VAL A 916 47.09 1.32 12.48
CA VAL A 916 47.03 2.58 11.74
C VAL A 916 46.82 3.74 12.71
N GLN A 917 47.58 4.81 12.53
CA GLN A 917 47.36 6.04 13.28
C GLN A 917 46.47 7.00 12.47
N CYS A 918 45.27 7.30 12.96
CA CYS A 918 44.33 8.25 12.36
C CYS A 918 44.60 9.66 12.89
N THR A 919 44.78 10.62 11.99
CA THR A 919 44.93 12.05 12.29
C THR A 919 43.66 12.86 12.00
N GLY A 920 42.57 12.18 11.63
CA GLY A 920 41.21 12.71 11.70
C GLY A 920 40.27 12.21 10.61
N PHE A 921 39.01 12.05 10.97
CA PHE A 921 37.86 11.88 10.09
C PHE A 921 37.17 13.25 9.86
N ALA A 922 35.93 13.39 10.34
CA ALA A 922 35.18 14.63 10.42
C ALA A 922 34.85 15.00 11.87
N TYR A 923 34.40 16.22 12.11
CA TYR A 923 33.79 16.65 13.37
C TYR A 923 32.34 16.15 13.47
N VAL A 924 31.71 16.35 14.63
CA VAL A 924 30.33 15.87 14.92
C VAL A 924 29.29 16.38 13.91
N ASP A 925 29.58 17.51 13.25
CA ASP A 925 28.77 18.12 12.19
C ASP A 925 29.14 17.60 10.77
N ALA A 926 29.79 16.43 10.70
CA ALA A 926 30.32 15.77 9.51
C ALA A 926 31.37 16.60 8.73
N SER A 927 31.92 17.67 9.30
CA SER A 927 32.87 18.52 8.58
C SER A 927 34.32 18.07 8.68
N CYS A 928 35.11 18.27 7.63
CA CYS A 928 36.52 17.88 7.59
C CYS A 928 37.49 19.08 7.65
N TYR A 929 37.04 20.24 8.14
CA TYR A 929 37.92 21.41 8.33
C TYR A 929 39.11 21.05 9.27
N PRO A 930 40.30 21.71 9.20
CA PRO A 930 40.67 22.83 8.35
C PRO A 930 41.10 22.47 6.92
N SER A 931 41.00 21.20 6.51
CA SER A 931 41.43 20.75 5.19
C SER A 931 40.53 21.31 4.09
N ALA A 932 41.08 22.14 3.20
CA ALA A 932 40.37 22.64 2.02
C ALA A 932 40.17 21.58 0.93
N LEU A 933 40.77 20.40 1.11
CA LEU A 933 40.84 19.35 0.11
C LEU A 933 40.02 18.11 0.47
N HIS A 934 39.59 17.98 1.73
CA HIS A 934 38.70 16.92 2.16
C HIS A 934 37.27 17.13 1.68
N VAL A 935 36.62 16.03 1.33
CA VAL A 935 35.17 15.95 1.28
C VAL A 935 34.65 15.70 2.70
N ASN A 936 33.84 16.64 3.21
CA ASN A 936 33.15 16.53 4.51
C ASN A 936 32.45 15.17 4.65
N GLY A 937 32.68 14.46 5.74
CA GLY A 937 32.11 13.15 6.06
C GLY A 937 32.77 11.99 5.30
N GLU A 938 33.35 12.25 4.12
CA GLU A 938 33.86 11.22 3.20
C GLU A 938 35.38 11.08 3.18
N SER A 939 36.09 11.69 4.15
CA SER A 939 37.56 11.72 4.17
C SER A 939 38.16 11.21 5.47
N ILE A 940 39.34 10.60 5.36
CA ILE A 940 40.17 10.17 6.49
C ILE A 940 41.63 10.60 6.27
N ASP A 941 42.24 11.13 7.31
CA ASP A 941 43.68 11.32 7.41
C ASP A 941 44.32 10.23 8.26
N THR A 942 45.37 9.61 7.72
CA THR A 942 46.15 8.60 8.43
C THR A 942 47.63 8.90 8.34
N SER A 943 48.39 8.63 9.39
CA SER A 943 49.86 8.74 9.31
C SER A 943 50.42 7.70 8.34
N TYR A 944 51.58 7.99 7.73
CA TYR A 944 52.27 6.99 6.92
C TYR A 944 52.76 5.81 7.80
N GLN A 945 52.64 4.58 7.27
CA GLN A 945 52.86 3.30 7.95
C GLN A 945 54.34 2.88 8.08
N GLY A 946 55.27 3.83 8.17
CA GLY A 946 56.69 3.58 8.42
C GLY A 946 57.54 3.18 7.20
N THR A 947 57.12 2.19 6.39
CA THR A 947 57.83 1.79 5.14
C THR A 947 56.99 2.01 3.90
N THR A 948 57.63 2.11 2.73
CA THR A 948 56.93 2.24 1.45
C THR A 948 55.98 1.07 1.21
N GLU A 949 56.43 -0.15 1.45
CA GLU A 949 55.66 -1.39 1.24
C GLU A 949 54.42 -1.43 2.14
N LEU A 950 54.54 -1.05 3.42
CA LEU A 950 53.39 -1.00 4.33
C LEU A 950 52.36 0.05 3.92
N ASN A 951 52.81 1.21 3.47
CA ASN A 951 51.91 2.24 2.95
C ASN A 951 51.19 1.78 1.67
N VAL A 952 51.91 1.09 0.77
CA VAL A 952 51.33 0.51 -0.45
C VAL A 952 50.25 -0.51 -0.09
N SER A 953 50.54 -1.43 0.82
CA SER A 953 49.60 -2.45 1.29
C SER A 953 48.37 -1.84 1.95
N PHE A 954 48.54 -0.80 2.78
CA PHE A 954 47.41 -0.12 3.42
C PHE A 954 46.51 0.59 2.42
N ILE A 955 47.09 1.30 1.45
CA ILE A 955 46.33 1.96 0.40
C ILE A 955 45.59 0.95 -0.49
N ASN A 956 46.22 -0.19 -0.80
CA ASN A 956 45.55 -1.27 -1.53
C ASN A 956 44.38 -1.85 -0.74
N ALA A 957 44.50 -1.97 0.58
CA ALA A 957 43.41 -2.38 1.45
C ALA A 957 42.28 -1.34 1.43
N LEU A 958 42.58 -0.05 1.63
CA LEU A 958 41.60 1.05 1.52
C LEU A 958 40.87 1.01 0.17
N ARG A 959 41.60 0.80 -0.93
CA ARG A 959 41.03 0.71 -2.27
C ARG A 959 40.11 -0.51 -2.45
N ALA A 960 40.47 -1.66 -1.89
CA ALA A 960 39.64 -2.85 -1.94
C ALA A 960 38.26 -2.62 -1.30
N PHE A 961 38.21 -1.73 -0.30
CA PHE A 961 36.99 -1.34 0.41
C PHE A 961 36.40 0.00 -0.03
N GLY A 962 36.72 0.45 -1.25
CA GLY A 962 35.97 1.52 -1.91
C GLY A 962 36.58 2.92 -1.85
N PHE A 963 37.70 3.13 -1.17
CA PHE A 963 38.42 4.41 -1.27
C PHE A 963 38.93 4.61 -2.70
N SER A 964 38.41 5.63 -3.37
CA SER A 964 38.67 5.87 -4.79
C SER A 964 39.58 7.06 -5.05
N TYR A 965 39.99 7.77 -4.00
CA TYR A 965 40.83 8.94 -4.13
C TYR A 965 41.85 9.05 -2.99
N PHE A 966 43.12 9.25 -3.36
CA PHE A 966 44.23 9.35 -2.40
C PHE A 966 45.09 10.56 -2.72
N ARG A 967 45.40 11.37 -1.69
CA ARG A 967 46.35 12.48 -1.80
C ARG A 967 47.55 12.23 -0.92
N ILE A 968 48.72 12.43 -1.52
CA ILE A 968 50.01 12.32 -0.85
C ILE A 968 50.74 13.67 -0.92
N GLY A 969 51.51 13.97 0.14
CA GLY A 969 52.23 15.24 0.28
C GLY A 969 53.35 15.45 -0.74
N VAL A 970 53.89 16.68 -0.74
CA VAL A 970 54.79 17.30 -1.73
C VAL A 970 56.00 16.44 -2.17
N THR A 971 56.45 16.65 -3.40
CA THR A 971 57.70 16.15 -3.99
C THR A 971 58.91 16.49 -3.13
N GLY A 972 59.74 15.49 -2.77
CA GLY A 972 60.97 15.66 -1.98
C GLY A 972 60.92 15.09 -0.55
N HIS A 973 59.81 14.47 -0.14
CA HIS A 973 59.75 13.67 1.08
C HIS A 973 59.99 12.19 0.72
N ASN A 974 61.03 11.59 1.30
CA ASN A 974 61.50 10.25 0.90
C ASN A 974 60.38 9.21 0.86
N THR A 975 59.44 9.25 1.82
CA THR A 975 58.32 8.30 1.88
C THR A 975 57.27 8.54 0.81
N SER A 976 56.89 9.80 0.51
CA SER A 976 55.86 10.10 -0.51
C SER A 976 56.39 9.84 -1.91
N ASP A 977 57.65 10.18 -2.16
CA ASP A 977 58.34 9.91 -3.43
C ASP A 977 58.50 8.40 -3.66
N SER A 978 58.78 7.64 -2.61
CA SER A 978 58.90 6.17 -2.69
C SER A 978 57.56 5.49 -2.91
N ILE A 979 56.50 5.91 -2.21
CA ILE A 979 55.12 5.40 -2.42
C ILE A 979 54.67 5.71 -3.84
N TYR A 980 54.82 6.97 -4.27
CA TYR A 980 54.42 7.38 -5.61
C TYR A 980 55.14 6.58 -6.68
N ASN A 981 56.44 6.28 -6.48
CA ASN A 981 57.30 5.57 -7.44
C ASN A 981 57.25 4.03 -7.39
N HIS A 982 56.53 3.43 -6.44
CA HIS A 982 56.47 1.97 -6.26
C HIS A 982 55.84 1.23 -7.46
N THR A 983 56.32 0.02 -7.74
CA THR A 983 55.92 -0.75 -8.94
C THR A 983 54.45 -1.16 -8.93
N ASP A 984 53.89 -1.52 -7.78
CA ASP A 984 52.47 -1.89 -7.65
C ASP A 984 51.52 -0.70 -7.90
N PHE A 985 52.04 0.53 -7.80
CA PHE A 985 51.31 1.76 -8.10
C PHE A 985 51.45 2.24 -9.56
N ASN A 986 52.39 1.69 -10.34
CA ASN A 986 52.55 2.06 -11.76
C ASN A 986 51.29 1.80 -12.59
N ASN A 987 50.46 0.83 -12.19
CA ASN A 987 49.22 0.44 -12.88
C ASN A 987 47.98 1.25 -12.48
N ILE A 988 48.07 2.16 -11.50
CA ILE A 988 46.93 2.86 -10.85
C ILE A 988 46.97 4.39 -11.14
N ARG A 989 47.95 4.83 -11.94
CA ARG A 989 48.67 6.09 -11.71
C ARG A 989 48.12 7.38 -12.34
N ARG A 990 46.90 7.44 -12.88
CA ARG A 990 46.44 8.66 -13.58
C ARG A 990 45.14 9.32 -13.11
N ASP A 991 44.21 8.58 -12.48
CA ASP A 991 42.87 9.14 -12.23
C ASP A 991 42.55 9.31 -10.74
N ILE A 992 43.18 8.51 -9.87
CA ILE A 992 42.81 8.31 -8.45
C ILE A 992 43.82 8.97 -7.47
N PHE A 993 45.07 9.14 -7.88
CA PHE A 993 46.13 9.74 -7.06
C PHE A 993 46.45 11.15 -7.54
N ARG A 994 46.29 12.15 -6.66
CA ARG A 994 46.83 13.49 -6.91
C ARG A 994 47.99 13.79 -5.98
N ARG A 995 49.16 14.00 -6.60
CA ARG A 995 50.33 14.54 -5.93
C ARG A 995 50.16 16.05 -5.82
N ASP A 996 50.08 16.58 -4.61
CA ASP A 996 49.93 18.02 -4.43
C ASP A 996 51.30 18.69 -4.31
N SER A 997 51.70 19.41 -5.37
CA SER A 997 52.95 20.16 -5.41
C SER A 997 52.84 21.56 -4.82
N SER A 998 51.66 21.98 -4.36
CA SER A 998 51.38 23.38 -3.97
C SER A 998 51.72 23.72 -2.51
N GLY A 999 52.21 22.76 -1.72
CA GLY A 999 52.59 22.98 -0.31
C GLY A 999 51.43 23.01 0.68
N THR A 1000 50.21 22.71 0.23
CA THR A 1000 48.98 22.80 1.05
C THR A 1000 48.68 21.50 1.83
N LEU A 1001 49.19 20.35 1.38
CA LEU A 1001 49.13 19.08 2.10
C LEU A 1001 50.40 18.86 2.93
N HIS A 1002 50.25 18.44 4.19
CA HIS A 1002 51.39 18.14 5.05
C HIS A 1002 52.08 16.83 4.61
N SER A 1003 53.41 16.75 4.68
CA SER A 1003 54.17 15.55 4.32
C SER A 1003 54.11 14.42 5.36
N THR A 1004 53.27 14.55 6.38
CA THR A 1004 53.22 13.67 7.56
C THR A 1004 52.10 12.64 7.53
N HIS A 1005 51.11 12.78 6.63
CA HIS A 1005 49.95 11.89 6.54
C HIS A 1005 49.48 11.64 5.10
N LEU A 1006 48.68 10.59 4.96
CA LEU A 1006 47.95 10.13 3.78
C LEU A 1006 46.49 10.57 3.91
N HIS A 1007 45.99 11.29 2.91
CA HIS A 1007 44.58 11.64 2.82
C HIS A 1007 43.88 10.63 1.90
N SER A 1008 42.81 10.02 2.39
CA SER A 1008 41.97 9.09 1.61
C SER A 1008 40.53 9.59 1.62
N GLU A 1009 39.88 9.65 0.47
CA GLU A 1009 38.53 10.20 0.33
C GLU A 1009 37.76 9.57 -0.83
N GLN A 1010 36.49 9.97 -0.98
CA GLN A 1010 35.55 9.47 -2.00
C GLN A 1010 35.38 7.95 -1.90
N VAL A 1011 34.71 7.51 -0.83
CA VAL A 1011 34.41 6.10 -0.60
C VAL A 1011 33.18 5.71 -1.42
N THR A 1012 33.34 4.71 -2.26
CA THR A 1012 32.22 4.06 -2.95
C THR A 1012 32.25 2.58 -2.60
N LEU A 1013 31.36 2.16 -1.70
CA LEU A 1013 31.20 0.76 -1.34
C LEU A 1013 30.76 0.00 -2.59
N LYS A 1014 31.57 -0.98 -3.01
CA LYS A 1014 31.24 -1.83 -4.16
C LYS A 1014 30.33 -2.96 -3.70
N ASN A 1015 29.08 -2.94 -4.13
CA ASN A 1015 28.25 -4.13 -4.17
C ASN A 1015 28.63 -4.92 -5.44
N GLY A 1016 28.54 -6.25 -5.42
CA GLY A 1016 28.96 -7.10 -6.55
C GLY A 1016 28.61 -6.52 -7.93
N ASP A 1017 29.63 -6.36 -8.78
CA ASP A 1017 29.63 -5.85 -10.17
C ASP A 1017 28.80 -4.59 -10.52
N ARG A 1018 28.23 -3.85 -9.56
CA ARG A 1018 27.60 -2.54 -9.82
C ARG A 1018 28.01 -1.51 -8.77
N VAL A 1019 28.58 -0.41 -9.28
CA VAL A 1019 28.88 0.81 -8.53
C VAL A 1019 27.57 1.53 -8.23
N ILE A 1020 27.28 1.79 -6.94
CA ILE A 1020 26.11 2.56 -6.47
C ILE A 1020 26.30 4.05 -6.80
#